data_AF-A0A7W2DXM3-F1
#
_entry.id   AF-A0A7W2DXM3-F1
#
_cell.length_a   1.000
_cell.length_b   1.000
_cell.length_c   1.000
_cell.angle_alpha   90.00
_cell.angle_beta   90.00
_cell.angle_gamma   90.00
#
_symmetry.space_group_name_H-M   'P 1'
#
loop_
_entity.id
_entity.type
_entity.pdbx_description
1 polymer ?
#
loop_
_entity_poly.entity_id
_entity_poly.type
_entity_poly.pdbx_seq_one_letter_code
_entity_poly.pdbx_strand_id
1 'polypeptide(L)'
;MSERYVWDLREVDGEHVAFVGGKGAHLGELSRIEGIRVPGGFCVTTAAHRRTLERVPSLAEGIGRLARVDPEDRESLRAVCGEIRRTIEDTPLPEEVAEAITGALAGSGEGVAYAVRSSATAEDLPTASFAGQQDTYLNVLGAEEVLRHVRRCWASLFTERAVVYRRHHGIEDRTVGMAVVVQRMVLPEAAGVLFTADPVSGNRTVATVDAGFGLGEALVSGTVTPDVFTVRGEEILARSVGAKQRAVQAVPGGGTRMVEVEPRRQREPALSDARVRELVALGRRIEAHFGRPQDIEWCLTGDGFVFVQSRPITTLFPLPENPAGGNHVYLSVGHQQMMTDPMKALGLSVWQLMAMAPMLEAGGRLFVDAAPRLASPARAVFLDMIGRSDPVTRDALETVLARKDFLPAPPDEVPPGPPAGAAPPPPLEADPALVAELIDHSRASLAALRRDLADRSGPELFDFLLGPAAQEHKRVLSHPPSLRVITTGMEAAWWLNDKLEEWLGEKNAADTLTLSAPGNITSEMGLALLDVADVVRPYPEVVAFLRNVEHGKHDERGDFLDRLADLPGGAHARDALRDYLDRYGMRCAGEIDLTRERWSERPGTLLPVLLDHVRNAEPGAAERRFEEGRQEARHKEREVLERLRALPDGERKAAEAKAMIDRVRAFAGYREYPKYDIVNRFFLYKQALLAEADRLVTAGALTDREDVFHLTLREFREAVRTGRVDEGLVRRRKEEFRFFGTLTPPRVLTSDGESVTGSYRREGVPEGALVGLPVSAGTVEGRARVVRDMAEAELEAGDILVTAFTDPSWSPVFLGIAALVTEVGGLMTHGAVIAREYGLPAVVGVDGATRLIRDGQRIRVHGGEGYVELLP
;
A
#
# COMPACT_ATOMS: atom_id res chain seq x y z
N MET A 1 -3.73 39.10 19.09
CA MET A 1 -3.91 38.51 20.43
C MET A 1 -2.55 38.51 21.10
N SER A 2 -2.40 38.99 22.33
CA SER A 2 -1.10 38.91 23.03
C SER A 2 -0.70 37.45 23.17
N GLU A 3 0.54 37.09 22.81
CA GLU A 3 1.01 35.70 22.92
C GLU A 3 0.98 35.26 24.39
N ARG A 4 0.16 34.25 24.70
CA ARG A 4 -0.01 33.70 26.05
C ARG A 4 0.91 32.50 26.21
N TYR A 5 1.84 32.54 27.17
CA TYR A 5 2.86 31.49 27.35
C TYR A 5 2.33 30.20 27.98
N VAL A 6 1.27 30.28 28.80
CA VAL A 6 0.65 29.14 29.48
C VAL A 6 -0.87 29.15 29.32
N TRP A 7 -1.44 28.00 28.99
CA TRP A 7 -2.90 27.77 28.90
C TRP A 7 -3.33 26.65 29.86
N ASP A 8 -4.43 26.84 30.59
CA ASP A 8 -5.02 25.75 31.38
C ASP A 8 -5.56 24.66 30.44
N LEU A 9 -5.40 23.39 30.81
CA LEU A 9 -5.87 22.28 29.98
C LEU A 9 -7.38 22.35 29.70
N ARG A 10 -8.18 22.94 30.60
CA ARG A 10 -9.63 23.07 30.42
C ARG A 10 -10.01 24.16 29.41
N GLU A 11 -9.08 25.05 29.08
CA GLU A 11 -9.28 26.17 28.15
C GLU A 11 -8.87 25.84 26.70
N VAL A 12 -8.28 24.66 26.45
CA VAL A 12 -7.80 24.24 25.13
C VAL A 12 -8.68 23.16 24.51
N ASP A 13 -8.60 23.03 23.19
CA ASP A 13 -9.23 22.00 22.36
C ASP A 13 -8.50 21.88 21.00
N GLY A 14 -9.06 21.13 20.05
CA GLY A 14 -8.51 20.90 18.72
C GLY A 14 -8.25 22.15 17.89
N GLU A 15 -8.90 23.29 18.16
CA GLU A 15 -8.59 24.55 17.48
C GLU A 15 -7.22 25.13 17.90
N HIS A 16 -6.70 24.66 19.03
CA HIS A 16 -5.48 25.19 19.66
C HIS A 16 -4.23 24.33 19.39
N VAL A 17 -4.30 23.30 18.54
CA VAL A 17 -3.18 22.37 18.24
C VAL A 17 -1.89 23.11 17.85
N ALA A 18 -1.97 24.20 17.10
CA ALA A 18 -0.81 25.01 16.71
C ALA A 18 -0.07 25.66 17.91
N PHE A 19 -0.77 25.85 19.03
CA PHE A 19 -0.24 26.52 20.23
C PHE A 19 0.14 25.56 21.35
N VAL A 20 -0.63 24.47 21.53
CA VAL A 20 -0.45 23.53 22.65
C VAL A 20 -0.02 22.13 22.21
N GLY A 21 0.22 21.96 20.91
CA GLY A 21 0.49 20.66 20.31
C GLY A 21 -0.71 19.73 20.41
N GLY A 22 -0.56 18.57 19.79
CA GLY A 22 -1.62 17.60 19.66
C GLY A 22 -2.09 16.99 20.99
N LYS A 23 -1.13 16.52 21.81
CA LYS A 23 -1.40 15.93 23.14
C LYS A 23 -2.13 16.90 24.08
N GLY A 24 -1.70 18.17 24.09
CA GLY A 24 -2.32 19.21 24.90
C GLY A 24 -3.77 19.48 24.48
N ALA A 25 -4.02 19.59 23.18
CA ALA A 25 -5.36 19.80 22.62
C ALA A 25 -6.30 18.63 22.94
N HIS A 26 -5.85 17.38 22.70
CA HIS A 26 -6.65 16.18 22.99
C HIS A 26 -6.94 16.01 24.49
N LEU A 27 -6.02 16.36 25.38
CA LEU A 27 -6.27 16.37 26.82
C LEU A 27 -7.34 17.39 27.22
N GLY A 28 -7.35 18.57 26.59
CA GLY A 28 -8.39 19.56 26.80
C GLY A 28 -9.75 19.07 26.34
N GLU A 29 -9.85 18.47 25.15
CA GLU A 29 -11.08 17.86 24.65
C GLU A 29 -11.58 16.73 25.55
N LEU A 30 -10.69 15.80 25.96
CA LEU A 30 -11.02 14.74 26.91
C LEU A 30 -11.64 15.27 28.20
N SER A 31 -11.12 16.40 28.72
CA SER A 31 -11.60 16.99 29.97
C SER A 31 -13.03 17.52 29.91
N ARG A 32 -13.56 17.73 28.69
CA ARG A 32 -14.93 18.20 28.45
C ARG A 32 -15.94 17.06 28.35
N ILE A 33 -15.50 15.81 28.28
CA ILE A 33 -16.38 14.66 28.17
C ILE A 33 -16.94 14.31 29.56
N GLU A 34 -18.26 14.39 29.72
CA GLU A 34 -18.92 14.08 30.99
C GLU A 34 -18.57 12.66 31.48
N GLY A 35 -18.23 12.51 32.75
CA GLY A 35 -17.88 11.21 33.34
C GLY A 35 -16.48 10.68 32.97
N ILE A 36 -15.70 11.40 32.19
CA ILE A 36 -14.27 11.13 31.95
C ILE A 36 -13.46 12.00 32.89
N ARG A 37 -12.56 11.37 33.66
CA ARG A 37 -11.68 12.08 34.61
C ARG A 37 -10.32 12.27 33.99
N VAL A 38 -9.91 13.53 33.83
CA VAL A 38 -8.59 13.92 33.34
C VAL A 38 -7.86 14.69 34.45
N PRO A 39 -6.59 14.40 34.75
CA PRO A 39 -5.84 15.17 35.74
C PRO A 39 -5.67 16.62 35.28
N GLY A 40 -5.90 17.55 36.20
CA GLY A 40 -5.70 18.98 35.94
C GLY A 40 -4.23 19.31 35.63
N GLY A 41 -4.01 20.41 34.92
CA GLY A 41 -2.70 20.83 34.47
C GLY A 41 -2.78 21.99 33.48
N PHE A 42 -1.66 22.28 32.84
CA PHE A 42 -1.55 23.36 31.86
C PHE A 42 -0.57 23.00 30.74
N CYS A 43 -0.65 23.73 29.63
CA CYS A 43 0.27 23.64 28.50
C CYS A 43 1.18 24.86 28.47
N VAL A 44 2.49 24.63 28.51
CA VAL A 44 3.50 25.61 28.09
C VAL A 44 3.47 25.66 26.58
N THR A 45 3.11 26.80 26.02
CA THR A 45 2.78 26.93 24.59
C THR A 45 4.02 26.96 23.68
N THR A 46 3.79 26.79 22.38
CA THR A 46 4.81 26.97 21.33
C THR A 46 5.36 28.40 21.27
N ALA A 47 4.64 29.41 21.77
CA ALA A 47 5.13 30.77 21.90
C ALA A 47 6.26 30.86 22.95
N ALA A 48 6.13 30.14 24.07
CA ALA A 48 7.18 30.07 25.10
C ALA A 48 8.45 29.38 24.56
N HIS A 49 8.27 28.34 23.77
CA HIS A 49 9.36 27.67 23.05
C HIS A 49 10.07 28.64 22.10
N ARG A 50 9.33 29.25 21.17
CA ARG A 50 9.89 30.19 20.18
C ARG A 50 10.63 31.35 20.85
N ARG A 51 10.01 31.94 21.87
CA ARG A 51 10.58 33.04 22.65
C ARG A 51 11.92 32.67 23.32
N THR A 52 12.02 31.45 23.82
CA THR A 52 13.27 30.94 24.42
C THR A 52 14.34 30.73 23.36
N LEU A 53 13.99 30.12 22.22
CA LEU A 53 14.94 29.84 21.15
C LEU A 53 15.47 31.10 20.45
N GLU A 54 14.65 32.14 20.31
CA GLU A 54 15.05 33.45 19.74
C GLU A 54 16.17 34.14 20.52
N ARG A 55 16.33 33.84 21.82
CA ARG A 55 17.37 34.42 22.67
C ARG A 55 18.73 33.74 22.50
N VAL A 56 18.84 32.70 21.67
CA VAL A 56 20.06 31.90 21.50
C VAL A 56 20.45 31.82 20.01
N PRO A 57 21.15 32.83 19.47
CA PRO A 57 21.52 32.85 18.05
C PRO A 57 22.31 31.62 17.57
N SER A 58 23.17 31.06 18.43
CA SER A 58 23.95 29.84 18.14
C SER A 58 23.06 28.63 17.83
N LEU A 59 21.82 28.59 18.33
CA LEU A 59 20.88 27.52 18.05
C LEU A 59 20.37 27.55 16.61
N ALA A 60 20.10 28.75 16.07
CA ALA A 60 19.66 28.91 14.68
C ALA A 60 20.75 28.47 13.69
N GLU A 61 22.01 28.76 14.01
CA GLU A 61 23.18 28.26 13.26
C GLU A 61 23.31 26.73 13.35
N GLY A 62 23.15 26.16 14.55
CA GLY A 62 23.14 24.72 14.78
C GLY A 62 22.07 24.00 13.95
N ILE A 63 20.82 24.50 13.96
CA ILE A 63 19.72 23.95 13.15
C ILE A 63 19.99 24.12 11.65
N GLY A 64 20.60 25.24 11.25
CA GLY A 64 21.03 25.45 9.86
C GLY A 64 22.11 24.47 9.40
N ARG A 65 23.07 24.14 10.27
CA ARG A 65 24.06 23.08 10.03
C ARG A 65 23.40 21.72 9.94
N LEU A 66 22.49 21.42 10.88
CA LEU A 66 21.76 20.17 10.92
C LEU A 66 21.11 19.90 9.56
N ALA A 67 20.37 20.85 9.00
CA ALA A 67 19.68 20.73 7.71
C ALA A 67 20.57 20.35 6.51
N ARG A 68 21.90 20.49 6.61
CA ARG A 68 22.88 20.16 5.56
C ARG A 68 23.60 18.84 5.77
N VAL A 69 23.43 18.22 6.94
CA VAL A 69 24.04 16.90 7.25
C VAL A 69 23.30 15.82 6.47
N ASP A 70 24.04 14.90 5.86
CA ASP A 70 23.48 13.70 5.22
C ASP A 70 22.80 12.81 6.28
N PRO A 71 21.53 12.38 6.09
CA PRO A 71 20.87 11.44 7.00
C PRO A 71 21.64 10.14 7.26
N GLU A 72 22.43 9.66 6.30
CA GLU A 72 23.23 8.43 6.43
C GLU A 72 24.53 8.65 7.21
N ASP A 73 24.98 9.89 7.37
CA ASP A 73 26.14 10.25 8.20
C ASP A 73 25.73 10.35 9.68
N ARG A 74 25.63 9.18 10.32
CA ARG A 74 25.22 9.03 11.72
C ARG A 74 26.15 9.74 12.71
N GLU A 75 27.44 9.85 12.40
CA GLU A 75 28.41 10.45 13.32
C GLU A 75 28.25 11.97 13.36
N SER A 76 28.19 12.62 12.19
CA SER A 76 27.93 14.05 12.08
C SER A 76 26.56 14.41 12.65
N LEU A 77 25.54 13.59 12.37
CA LEU A 77 24.19 13.79 12.89
C LEU A 77 24.17 13.76 14.42
N ARG A 78 24.80 12.75 15.04
CA ARG A 78 24.92 12.64 16.50
C ARG A 78 25.61 13.85 17.11
N ALA A 79 26.71 14.30 16.51
CA ALA A 79 27.47 15.44 17.02
C ALA A 79 26.65 16.73 17.03
N VAL A 80 26.00 17.07 15.91
CA VAL A 80 25.20 18.29 15.78
C VAL A 80 23.95 18.23 16.67
N CYS A 81 23.26 17.10 16.71
CA CYS A 81 22.12 16.88 17.61
C CYS A 81 22.52 17.06 19.09
N GLY A 82 23.66 16.48 19.50
CA GLY A 82 24.16 16.59 20.87
C GLY A 82 24.60 18.01 21.25
N GLU A 83 25.12 18.79 20.31
CA GLU A 83 25.43 20.21 20.49
C GLU A 83 24.15 21.02 20.74
N ILE A 84 23.18 20.92 19.82
CA ILE A 84 21.88 21.62 19.90
C ILE A 84 21.16 21.33 21.22
N ARG A 85 21.11 20.05 21.61
CA ARG A 85 20.45 19.62 22.84
C ARG A 85 21.06 20.24 24.09
N ARG A 86 22.39 20.21 24.21
CA ARG A 86 23.10 20.82 25.34
C ARG A 86 22.84 22.33 25.39
N THR A 87 22.89 23.00 24.25
CA THR A 87 22.57 24.43 24.16
C THR A 87 21.16 24.73 24.70
N ILE A 88 20.14 23.95 24.33
CA ILE A 88 18.78 24.13 24.84
C ILE A 88 18.69 23.88 26.36
N GLU A 89 19.31 22.81 26.84
CA GLU A 89 19.27 22.42 28.25
C GLU A 89 19.98 23.44 29.17
N ASP A 90 21.10 24.00 28.71
CA ASP A 90 21.90 24.98 29.47
C ASP A 90 21.34 26.40 29.40
N THR A 91 20.47 26.70 28.42
CA THR A 91 19.87 28.02 28.28
C THR A 91 18.83 28.27 29.39
N PRO A 92 18.93 29.36 30.17
CA PRO A 92 17.90 29.73 31.12
C PRO A 92 16.64 30.22 30.41
N LEU A 93 15.47 29.91 30.96
CA LEU A 93 14.19 30.42 30.45
C LEU A 93 14.13 31.94 30.61
N PRO A 94 13.54 32.69 29.65
CA PRO A 94 13.21 34.09 29.84
C PRO A 94 12.35 34.29 31.10
N GLU A 95 12.59 35.37 31.84
CA GLU A 95 11.92 35.66 33.11
C GLU A 95 10.40 35.65 32.95
N GLU A 96 9.88 36.26 31.87
CA GLU A 96 8.46 36.30 31.56
C GLU A 96 7.83 34.91 31.32
N VAL A 97 8.61 33.95 30.82
CA VAL A 97 8.16 32.56 30.60
C VAL A 97 8.23 31.77 31.91
N ALA A 98 9.32 31.92 32.66
CA ALA A 98 9.51 31.26 33.94
C ALA A 98 8.40 31.67 34.93
N GLU A 99 8.12 32.96 35.06
CA GLU A 99 7.05 33.50 35.92
C GLU A 99 5.66 32.96 35.54
N ALA A 100 5.37 32.86 34.24
CA ALA A 100 4.11 32.31 33.76
C ALA A 100 3.93 30.83 34.17
N ILE A 101 5.00 30.04 34.08
CA ILE A 101 5.00 28.62 34.48
C ILE A 101 4.89 28.50 36.00
N THR A 102 5.69 29.24 36.77
CA THR A 102 5.66 29.17 38.24
C THR A 102 4.35 29.70 38.81
N GLY A 103 3.77 30.72 38.20
CA GLY A 103 2.45 31.24 38.55
C GLY A 103 1.34 30.21 38.37
N ALA A 104 1.38 29.41 37.29
CA ALA A 104 0.45 28.31 37.08
C ALA A 104 0.63 27.17 38.09
N LEU A 105 1.84 26.93 38.58
CA LEU A 105 2.14 25.93 39.62
C LEU A 105 1.64 26.37 41.00
N ALA A 106 1.77 27.66 41.35
CA ALA A 106 1.45 28.20 42.68
C ALA A 106 0.01 27.91 43.14
N GLY A 107 -0.94 27.76 42.21
CA GLY A 107 -2.34 27.44 42.52
C GLY A 107 -2.61 25.99 42.97
N SER A 108 -1.60 25.11 43.04
CA SER A 108 -1.78 23.68 43.33
C SER A 108 -1.36 23.22 44.73
N GLY A 109 -0.65 24.03 45.51
CA GLY A 109 -0.14 23.70 46.85
C GLY A 109 1.30 23.14 46.86
N GLU A 110 1.99 23.26 47.99
CA GLU A 110 3.34 22.72 48.18
C GLU A 110 3.35 21.19 48.16
N GLY A 111 4.37 20.58 47.54
CA GLY A 111 4.57 19.12 47.52
C GLY A 111 3.81 18.35 46.44
N VAL A 112 3.12 19.03 45.50
CA VAL A 112 2.47 18.38 44.36
C VAL A 112 3.51 17.94 43.31
N ALA A 113 3.40 16.70 42.86
CA ALA A 113 4.20 16.16 41.77
C ALA A 113 3.49 16.30 40.41
N TYR A 114 4.27 16.44 39.34
CA TYR A 114 3.78 16.63 37.98
C TYR A 114 4.40 15.62 37.00
N ALA A 115 3.65 15.30 35.95
CA ALA A 115 4.17 14.72 34.71
C ALA A 115 4.43 15.85 33.71
N VAL A 116 5.67 15.94 33.21
CA VAL A 116 6.10 16.92 32.21
C VAL A 116 6.26 16.19 30.88
N ARG A 117 5.33 16.42 29.95
CA ARG A 117 5.18 15.64 28.71
C ARG A 117 5.33 16.55 27.49
N SER A 118 6.17 16.15 26.55
CA SER A 118 6.26 16.78 25.23
C SER A 118 4.90 16.75 24.48
N SER A 119 4.62 17.79 23.72
CA SER A 119 3.44 17.93 22.85
C SER A 119 3.83 18.74 21.62
N ALA A 120 4.47 18.11 20.64
CA ALA A 120 4.88 18.80 19.41
C ALA A 120 3.68 19.08 18.48
N THR A 121 3.77 20.15 17.69
CA THR A 121 2.70 20.54 16.74
C THR A 121 2.57 19.59 15.57
N ALA A 122 3.65 18.85 15.27
CA ALA A 122 3.65 17.85 14.21
C ALA A 122 3.17 16.46 14.70
N GLU A 123 2.99 16.24 16.02
CA GLU A 123 2.69 14.91 16.59
C GLU A 123 1.37 14.32 16.07
N ASP A 124 0.41 15.19 15.74
CA ASP A 124 -0.95 14.83 15.34
C ASP A 124 -1.28 15.35 13.93
N LEU A 125 -0.27 15.51 13.06
CA LEU A 125 -0.55 15.58 11.63
C LEU A 125 -1.37 14.32 11.27
N PRO A 126 -2.51 14.44 10.55
CA PRO A 126 -3.38 13.29 10.24
C PRO A 126 -2.64 12.12 9.60
N THR A 127 -1.46 12.39 9.06
CA THR A 127 -0.61 11.53 8.24
C THR A 127 0.68 11.08 8.91
N ALA A 128 0.98 11.46 10.16
CA ALA A 128 2.24 11.12 10.83
C ALA A 128 2.04 10.85 12.33
N SER A 129 2.64 9.76 12.85
CA SER A 129 2.59 9.40 14.27
C SER A 129 3.96 9.57 14.93
N PHE A 130 4.14 10.62 15.74
CA PHE A 130 5.39 10.85 16.49
C PHE A 130 5.50 10.00 17.77
N ALA A 131 4.76 8.89 17.83
CA ALA A 131 4.76 7.98 18.97
C ALA A 131 6.19 7.58 19.39
N GLY A 132 6.50 7.77 20.67
CA GLY A 132 7.79 7.36 21.25
C GLY A 132 9.02 8.17 20.80
N GLN A 133 8.85 9.25 20.04
CA GLN A 133 9.98 10.05 19.54
C GLN A 133 10.49 11.10 20.54
N GLN A 134 9.62 11.59 21.41
CA GLN A 134 9.90 12.69 22.34
C GLN A 134 9.90 12.23 23.79
N ASP A 135 10.57 12.99 24.66
CA ASP A 135 10.75 12.60 26.07
C ASP A 135 9.55 13.00 26.92
N THR A 136 9.30 12.21 27.97
CA THR A 136 8.32 12.48 29.02
C THR A 136 8.97 12.18 30.37
N TYR A 137 8.69 13.02 31.37
CA TYR A 137 9.28 12.92 32.70
C TYR A 137 8.17 12.84 33.75
N LEU A 138 8.22 11.81 34.60
CA LEU A 138 7.18 11.53 35.60
C LEU A 138 7.65 11.89 37.02
N ASN A 139 6.69 12.19 37.89
CA ASN A 139 6.91 12.51 39.31
C ASN A 139 7.94 13.63 39.54
N VAL A 140 7.77 14.76 38.84
CA VAL A 140 8.61 15.96 38.97
C VAL A 140 8.07 16.84 40.09
N LEU A 141 8.88 17.15 41.11
CA LEU A 141 8.48 17.99 42.24
C LEU A 141 9.26 19.31 42.24
N GLY A 142 8.53 20.41 42.50
CA GLY A 142 9.13 21.74 42.65
C GLY A 142 9.23 22.51 41.34
N ALA A 143 9.09 23.84 41.44
CA ALA A 143 9.06 24.74 40.30
C ALA A 143 10.36 24.69 39.46
N GLU A 144 11.52 24.70 40.10
CA GLU A 144 12.82 24.64 39.42
C GLU A 144 12.98 23.38 38.58
N GLU A 145 12.55 22.23 39.11
CA GLU A 145 12.60 20.96 38.42
C GLU A 145 11.61 20.90 37.25
N VAL A 146 10.41 21.49 37.38
CA VAL A 146 9.48 21.62 36.25
C VAL A 146 10.10 22.46 35.13
N LEU A 147 10.68 23.63 35.44
CA LEU A 147 11.37 24.48 34.47
C LEU A 147 12.54 23.75 33.79
N ARG A 148 13.29 22.94 34.53
CA ARG A 148 14.36 22.08 33.99
C ARG A 148 13.81 21.04 33.01
N HIS A 149 12.74 20.32 33.37
CA HIS A 149 12.17 19.29 32.50
C HIS A 149 11.44 19.86 31.27
N VAL A 150 10.89 21.08 31.35
CA VAL A 150 10.35 21.78 30.17
C VAL A 150 11.45 21.99 29.12
N ARG A 151 12.64 22.44 29.52
CA ARG A 151 13.80 22.59 28.62
C ARG A 151 14.27 21.25 28.06
N ARG A 152 14.29 20.20 28.88
CA ARG A 152 14.65 18.84 28.43
C ARG A 152 13.64 18.27 27.43
N CYS A 153 12.34 18.55 27.63
CA CYS A 153 11.34 18.26 26.61
C CYS A 153 11.75 18.97 25.31
N TRP A 154 11.96 20.28 25.29
CA TRP A 154 12.39 21.02 24.09
C TRP A 154 13.64 20.44 23.42
N ALA A 155 14.65 20.06 24.20
CA ALA A 155 15.84 19.39 23.70
C ALA A 155 15.52 18.06 23.01
N SER A 156 14.50 17.31 23.45
CA SER A 156 14.14 16.02 22.87
C SER A 156 13.70 16.09 21.39
N LEU A 157 13.31 17.28 20.89
CA LEU A 157 13.07 17.50 19.46
C LEU A 157 14.30 17.17 18.61
N PHE A 158 15.50 17.35 19.16
CA PHE A 158 16.77 17.21 18.47
C PHE A 158 17.51 15.94 18.89
N THR A 159 16.79 14.91 19.33
CA THR A 159 17.34 13.55 19.40
C THR A 159 17.58 13.01 17.99
N GLU A 160 18.59 12.14 17.82
CA GLU A 160 18.88 11.49 16.53
C GLU A 160 17.63 10.85 15.93
N ARG A 161 16.86 10.10 16.75
CA ARG A 161 15.61 9.44 16.34
C ARG A 161 14.57 10.44 15.80
N ALA A 162 14.37 11.56 16.48
CA ALA A 162 13.33 12.52 16.11
C ALA A 162 13.68 13.28 14.84
N VAL A 163 14.96 13.60 14.63
CA VAL A 163 15.44 14.26 13.40
C VAL A 163 15.34 13.30 12.21
N VAL A 164 15.83 12.06 12.35
CA VAL A 164 15.73 11.04 11.29
C VAL A 164 14.27 10.80 10.90
N TYR A 165 13.39 10.64 11.89
CA TYR A 165 11.96 10.46 11.67
C TYR A 165 11.36 11.62 10.85
N ARG A 166 11.63 12.88 11.23
CA ARG A 166 11.12 14.05 10.50
C ARG A 166 11.60 14.09 9.06
N ARG A 167 12.88 13.79 8.82
CA ARG A 167 13.46 13.78 7.48
C ARG A 167 12.83 12.72 6.58
N HIS A 168 12.63 11.51 7.08
CA HIS A 168 11.93 10.46 6.33
C HIS A 168 10.51 10.86 5.94
N HIS A 169 9.86 11.71 6.74
CA HIS A 169 8.50 12.21 6.47
C HIS A 169 8.48 13.58 5.76
N GLY A 170 9.63 14.10 5.34
CA GLY A 170 9.73 15.40 4.66
C GLY A 170 9.33 16.60 5.53
N ILE A 171 9.46 16.48 6.86
CA ILE A 171 9.16 17.54 7.82
C ILE A 171 10.43 18.34 8.10
N GLU A 172 10.40 19.64 7.83
CA GLU A 172 11.55 20.51 8.06
C GLU A 172 11.81 20.73 9.57
N ASP A 173 13.07 20.59 9.99
CA ASP A 173 13.47 20.78 11.40
C ASP A 173 13.14 22.19 11.95
N ARG A 174 13.01 23.19 11.07
CA ARG A 174 12.74 24.60 11.42
C ARG A 174 11.28 24.91 11.68
N THR A 175 10.36 24.10 11.16
CA THR A 175 8.92 24.41 11.18
C THR A 175 8.20 23.78 12.37
N VAL A 176 8.88 22.89 13.12
CA VAL A 176 8.28 22.18 14.25
C VAL A 176 8.40 23.00 15.53
N GLY A 177 7.25 23.41 16.07
CA GLY A 177 7.14 23.93 17.42
C GLY A 177 6.84 22.82 18.42
N MET A 178 7.21 23.02 19.69
CA MET A 178 6.79 22.12 20.75
C MET A 178 6.23 22.84 21.96
N ALA A 179 5.02 22.45 22.32
CA ALA A 179 4.43 22.73 23.61
C ALA A 179 4.84 21.64 24.61
N VAL A 180 4.67 21.94 25.90
CA VAL A 180 4.92 20.98 26.99
C VAL A 180 3.72 20.96 27.91
N VAL A 181 3.11 19.78 28.06
CA VAL A 181 2.03 19.54 29.01
C VAL A 181 2.63 19.32 30.39
N VAL A 182 2.20 20.11 31.38
CA VAL A 182 2.52 19.94 32.80
C VAL A 182 1.23 19.52 33.50
N GLN A 183 1.11 18.23 33.77
CA GLN A 183 -0.11 17.61 34.30
C GLN A 183 0.13 17.09 35.71
N ARG A 184 -0.86 17.21 36.61
CA ARG A 184 -0.77 16.64 37.96
C ARG A 184 -0.50 15.13 37.89
N MET A 185 0.46 14.67 38.69
CA MET A 185 0.84 13.26 38.72
C MET A 185 -0.28 12.42 39.31
N VAL A 186 -0.60 11.29 38.65
CA VAL A 186 -1.50 10.27 39.16
C VAL A 186 -0.65 9.16 39.78
N LEU A 187 -1.07 8.64 40.94
CA LEU A 187 -0.43 7.51 41.61
C LEU A 187 -1.32 6.26 41.48
N PRO A 188 -1.23 5.52 40.36
CA PRO A 188 -2.07 4.38 40.07
C PRO A 188 -1.68 3.11 40.83
N GLU A 189 -2.69 2.27 41.07
CA GLU A 189 -2.52 0.85 41.42
C GLU A 189 -2.16 0.02 40.17
N ALA A 190 -2.80 0.35 39.06
CA ALA A 190 -2.57 -0.22 37.73
C ALA A 190 -2.68 0.86 36.66
N ALA A 191 -1.96 0.72 35.56
CA ALA A 191 -2.02 1.63 34.42
C ALA A 191 -1.82 0.84 33.13
N GLY A 192 -2.19 1.45 32.02
CA GLY A 192 -2.13 0.75 30.75
C GLY A 192 -2.61 1.55 29.55
N VAL A 193 -2.82 0.82 28.48
CA VAL A 193 -3.27 1.34 27.18
C VAL A 193 -4.56 0.63 26.79
N LEU A 194 -5.49 1.36 26.20
CA LEU A 194 -6.72 0.85 25.60
C LEU A 194 -6.74 1.28 24.14
N PHE A 195 -6.81 0.31 23.24
CA PHE A 195 -7.16 0.55 21.84
C PHE A 195 -8.64 0.25 21.64
N THR A 196 -9.41 1.21 21.12
CA THR A 196 -10.85 1.01 20.86
C THR A 196 -11.12 0.21 19.58
N ALA A 197 -10.11 0.01 18.73
CA ALA A 197 -10.11 -0.95 17.64
C ALA A 197 -8.92 -1.90 17.81
N ASP A 198 -9.03 -3.14 17.32
CA ASP A 198 -7.92 -4.07 17.34
C ASP A 198 -6.78 -3.52 16.46
N PRO A 199 -5.59 -3.22 17.02
CA PRO A 199 -4.49 -2.63 16.28
C PRO A 199 -3.85 -3.60 15.26
N VAL A 200 -4.14 -4.91 15.37
CA VAL A 200 -3.59 -5.94 14.47
C VAL A 200 -4.53 -6.17 13.30
N SER A 201 -5.77 -6.57 13.56
CA SER A 201 -6.73 -6.87 12.48
C SER A 201 -7.40 -5.62 11.92
N GLY A 202 -7.41 -4.52 12.66
CA GLY A 202 -8.16 -3.31 12.34
C GLY A 202 -9.66 -3.37 12.65
N ASN A 203 -10.14 -4.47 13.25
CA ASN A 203 -11.54 -4.64 13.60
C ASN A 203 -11.98 -3.59 14.63
N ARG A 204 -12.88 -2.69 14.22
CA ARG A 204 -13.37 -1.56 15.03
C ARG A 204 -14.39 -1.97 16.08
N THR A 205 -14.95 -3.17 16.02
CA THR A 205 -15.88 -3.71 17.04
C THR A 205 -15.17 -4.37 18.23
N VAL A 206 -13.86 -4.63 18.09
CA VAL A 206 -13.03 -5.27 19.09
C VAL A 206 -12.10 -4.24 19.72
N ALA A 207 -12.06 -4.19 21.05
CA ALA A 207 -11.12 -3.37 21.81
C ALA A 207 -10.05 -4.25 22.46
N THR A 208 -8.84 -3.72 22.60
CA THR A 208 -7.72 -4.39 23.28
C THR A 208 -7.26 -3.56 24.46
N VAL A 209 -7.15 -4.18 25.62
CA VAL A 209 -6.68 -3.55 26.87
C VAL A 209 -5.37 -4.19 27.30
N ASP A 210 -4.33 -3.37 27.37
CA ASP A 210 -3.04 -3.73 27.97
C ASP A 210 -2.98 -3.15 29.39
N ALA A 211 -2.67 -3.98 30.39
CA ALA A 211 -2.65 -3.56 31.80
C ALA A 211 -1.41 -4.06 32.55
N GLY A 212 -0.81 -3.18 33.36
CA GLY A 212 0.29 -3.50 34.26
C GLY A 212 0.13 -2.83 35.63
N PHE A 213 0.93 -3.27 36.62
CA PHE A 213 0.93 -2.66 37.95
C PHE A 213 1.77 -1.38 38.00
N GLY A 214 1.36 -0.42 38.82
CA GLY A 214 2.09 0.84 39.03
C GLY A 214 1.98 1.80 37.83
N LEU A 215 3.04 2.58 37.58
CA LEU A 215 3.07 3.59 36.52
C LEU A 215 3.15 2.96 35.11
N GLY A 216 2.45 3.56 34.15
CA GLY A 216 2.40 3.10 32.76
C GLY A 216 3.72 3.17 31.99
N GLU A 217 4.74 3.87 32.53
CA GLU A 217 6.07 4.01 31.92
C GLU A 217 6.72 2.66 31.56
N ALA A 218 6.52 1.64 32.39
CA ALA A 218 7.06 0.29 32.17
C ALA A 218 6.47 -0.39 30.92
N LEU A 219 5.19 -0.13 30.67
CA LEU A 219 4.40 -0.71 29.59
C LEU A 219 4.74 -0.02 28.26
N VAL A 220 4.75 1.33 28.27
CA VAL A 220 5.10 2.14 27.09
C VAL A 220 6.57 1.95 26.66
N SER A 221 7.48 1.72 27.63
CA SER A 221 8.89 1.43 27.33
C SER A 221 9.16 -0.02 26.89
N GLY A 222 8.16 -0.90 26.93
CA GLY A 222 8.31 -2.32 26.58
C GLY A 222 9.18 -3.12 27.55
N THR A 223 9.42 -2.62 28.76
CA THR A 223 10.29 -3.28 29.75
C THR A 223 9.57 -4.35 30.59
N VAL A 224 8.24 -4.41 30.48
CA VAL A 224 7.38 -5.36 31.20
C VAL A 224 6.34 -5.95 30.25
N THR A 225 6.07 -7.25 30.35
CA THR A 225 4.96 -7.92 29.65
C THR A 225 3.64 -7.66 30.38
N PRO A 226 2.67 -6.99 29.75
CA PRO A 226 1.40 -6.65 30.37
C PRO A 226 0.41 -7.83 30.34
N ASP A 227 -0.70 -7.67 31.06
CA ASP A 227 -1.92 -8.43 30.78
C ASP A 227 -2.59 -7.87 29.54
N VAL A 228 -3.16 -8.75 28.72
CA VAL A 228 -3.85 -8.37 27.49
C VAL A 228 -5.26 -8.94 27.51
N PHE A 229 -6.25 -8.09 27.30
CA PHE A 229 -7.66 -8.48 27.19
C PHE A 229 -8.21 -8.05 25.83
N THR A 230 -8.92 -8.96 25.17
CA THR A 230 -9.63 -8.68 23.91
C THR A 230 -11.14 -8.70 24.17
N VAL A 231 -11.83 -7.61 23.85
CA VAL A 231 -13.22 -7.39 24.26
C VAL A 231 -14.09 -6.99 23.07
N ARG A 232 -15.26 -7.60 22.91
CA ARG A 232 -16.28 -7.21 21.93
C ARG A 232 -17.60 -6.96 22.65
N GLY A 233 -18.11 -5.73 22.58
CA GLY A 233 -19.25 -5.33 23.39
C GLY A 233 -18.95 -5.53 24.89
N GLU A 234 -19.75 -6.36 25.57
CA GLU A 234 -19.55 -6.72 26.97
C GLU A 234 -18.80 -8.06 27.18
N GLU A 235 -18.50 -8.78 26.09
CA GLU A 235 -17.87 -10.09 26.13
C GLU A 235 -16.34 -9.98 26.07
N ILE A 236 -15.66 -10.65 27.00
CA ILE A 236 -14.19 -10.81 26.96
C ILE A 236 -13.90 -12.06 26.15
N LEU A 237 -13.44 -11.87 24.91
CA LEU A 237 -13.16 -12.95 23.95
C LEU A 237 -11.90 -13.74 24.33
N ALA A 238 -10.88 -13.04 24.81
CA ALA A 238 -9.60 -13.63 25.19
C ALA A 238 -8.94 -12.84 26.32
N ARG A 239 -8.12 -13.53 27.12
CA ARG A 239 -7.24 -12.93 28.11
C ARG A 239 -5.89 -13.64 28.15
N SER A 240 -4.82 -12.86 28.27
CA SER A 240 -3.47 -13.33 28.54
C SER A 240 -2.94 -12.61 29.78
N VAL A 241 -2.45 -13.37 30.76
CA VAL A 241 -1.89 -12.81 31.99
C VAL A 241 -0.36 -12.77 31.85
N GLY A 242 0.20 -11.57 31.76
CA GLY A 242 1.63 -11.34 31.63
C GLY A 242 2.40 -11.67 32.91
N ALA A 243 3.70 -11.92 32.78
CA ALA A 243 4.55 -12.27 33.91
C ALA A 243 4.69 -11.13 34.94
N LYS A 244 4.57 -9.86 34.52
CA LYS A 244 4.55 -8.66 35.37
C LYS A 244 5.60 -8.66 36.51
N GLN A 245 6.82 -9.12 36.24
CA GLN A 245 7.87 -9.31 37.26
C GLN A 245 8.35 -8.00 37.90
N ARG A 246 8.20 -6.89 37.19
CA ARG A 246 8.63 -5.56 37.60
C ARG A 246 7.51 -4.55 37.41
N ALA A 247 7.57 -3.47 38.19
CA ALA A 247 6.66 -2.33 38.10
C ALA A 247 7.44 -1.04 38.36
N VAL A 248 6.98 0.07 37.77
CA VAL A 248 7.55 1.40 38.05
C VAL A 248 6.70 2.09 39.12
N GLN A 249 7.36 2.67 40.13
CA GLN A 249 6.72 3.41 41.21
C GLN A 249 7.34 4.81 41.35
N ALA A 250 6.51 5.77 41.75
CA ALA A 250 6.97 7.10 42.14
C ALA A 250 7.80 7.04 43.44
N VAL A 251 8.89 7.81 43.49
CA VAL A 251 9.75 7.91 44.67
C VAL A 251 9.35 9.12 45.52
N PRO A 252 9.30 9.00 46.87
CA PRO A 252 9.16 10.17 47.75
C PRO A 252 10.30 11.17 47.50
N GLY A 253 9.97 12.41 47.13
CA GLY A 253 10.95 13.46 46.82
C GLY A 253 11.26 13.65 45.32
N GLY A 254 10.74 12.79 44.44
CA GLY A 254 10.78 12.99 42.98
C GLY A 254 11.43 11.85 42.20
N GLY A 255 11.03 11.73 40.94
CA GLY A 255 11.47 10.68 40.03
C GLY A 255 10.78 9.33 40.22
N THR A 256 11.21 8.34 39.45
CA THR A 256 10.63 7.00 39.43
C THR A 256 11.69 5.94 39.69
N ARG A 257 11.27 4.77 40.18
CA ARG A 257 12.15 3.61 40.35
C ARG A 257 11.44 2.33 39.91
N MET A 258 12.22 1.41 39.35
CA MET A 258 11.76 0.06 39.06
C MET A 258 11.80 -0.77 40.35
N VAL A 259 10.71 -1.47 40.67
CA VAL A 259 10.61 -2.38 41.81
C VAL A 259 10.20 -3.78 41.33
N GLU A 260 10.61 -4.80 42.07
CA GLU A 260 10.11 -6.16 41.83
C GLU A 260 8.68 -6.31 42.36
N VAL A 261 7.84 -6.98 41.57
CA VAL A 261 6.47 -7.31 41.96
C VAL A 261 6.51 -8.61 42.76
N GLU A 262 5.77 -8.68 43.87
CA GLU A 262 5.69 -9.88 44.69
C GLU A 262 5.28 -11.12 43.87
N PRO A 263 5.95 -12.29 44.02
CA PRO A 263 5.72 -13.46 43.17
C PRO A 263 4.27 -13.94 43.06
N ARG A 264 3.49 -13.74 44.12
CA ARG A 264 2.06 -14.08 44.11
C ARG A 264 1.27 -13.18 43.15
N ARG A 265 1.51 -11.87 43.20
CA ARG A 265 0.81 -10.86 42.38
C ARG A 265 1.17 -10.94 40.90
N GLN A 266 2.35 -11.46 40.57
CA GLN A 266 2.79 -11.66 39.17
C GLN A 266 1.80 -12.51 38.35
N ARG A 267 1.13 -13.48 39.00
CA ARG A 267 0.16 -14.39 38.35
C ARG A 267 -1.29 -13.89 38.42
N GLU A 268 -1.53 -12.79 39.13
CA GLU A 268 -2.85 -12.19 39.25
C GLU A 268 -3.03 -11.15 38.12
N PRO A 269 -4.23 -11.02 37.53
CA PRO A 269 -4.48 -9.98 36.55
C PRO A 269 -4.51 -8.59 37.23
N ALA A 270 -3.94 -7.59 36.55
CA ALA A 270 -3.89 -6.21 37.03
C ALA A 270 -5.28 -5.55 37.06
N LEU A 271 -6.22 -6.06 36.26
CA LEU A 271 -7.63 -5.64 36.25
C LEU A 271 -8.54 -6.85 36.44
N SER A 272 -9.66 -6.64 37.13
CA SER A 272 -10.77 -7.61 37.13
C SER A 272 -11.61 -7.48 35.86
N ASP A 273 -12.30 -8.55 35.48
CA ASP A 273 -13.19 -8.56 34.31
C ASP A 273 -14.23 -7.43 34.34
N ALA A 274 -14.74 -7.06 35.53
CA ALA A 274 -15.67 -5.94 35.68
C ALA A 274 -15.01 -4.59 35.35
N ARG A 275 -13.77 -4.38 35.80
CA ARG A 275 -12.98 -3.17 35.50
C ARG A 275 -12.57 -3.11 34.03
N VAL A 276 -12.29 -4.24 33.39
CA VAL A 276 -12.03 -4.31 31.94
C VAL A 276 -13.25 -3.84 31.16
N ARG A 277 -14.46 -4.33 31.48
CA ARG A 277 -15.70 -3.90 30.79
C ARG A 277 -15.99 -2.42 31.01
N GLU A 278 -15.83 -1.93 32.23
CA GLU A 278 -15.99 -0.51 32.56
C GLU A 278 -15.03 0.37 31.73
N LEU A 279 -13.75 -0.02 31.67
CA LEU A 279 -12.74 0.70 30.91
C LEU A 279 -13.06 0.74 29.41
N VAL A 280 -13.47 -0.39 28.82
CA VAL A 280 -13.86 -0.45 27.41
C VAL A 280 -15.09 0.42 27.16
N ALA A 281 -16.10 0.40 28.03
CA ALA A 281 -17.27 1.27 27.89
C ALA A 281 -16.90 2.76 27.93
N LEU A 282 -15.99 3.16 28.83
CA LEU A 282 -15.47 4.54 28.87
C LEU A 282 -14.67 4.88 27.60
N GLY A 283 -13.84 3.96 27.10
CA GLY A 283 -13.11 4.13 25.84
C GLY A 283 -14.03 4.30 24.64
N ARG A 284 -15.13 3.54 24.55
CA ARG A 284 -16.15 3.71 23.50
C ARG A 284 -16.83 5.08 23.56
N ARG A 285 -17.02 5.64 24.75
CA ARG A 285 -17.53 7.01 24.92
C ARG A 285 -16.50 8.05 24.43
N ILE A 286 -15.23 7.83 24.71
CA ILE A 286 -14.13 8.68 24.21
C ILE A 286 -14.08 8.60 22.68
N GLU A 287 -14.07 7.40 22.10
CA GLU A 287 -14.13 7.18 20.65
C GLU A 287 -15.34 7.86 19.99
N ALA A 288 -16.53 7.76 20.58
CA ALA A 288 -17.73 8.41 20.07
C ALA A 288 -17.62 9.94 20.07
N HIS A 289 -16.92 10.53 21.05
CA HIS A 289 -16.67 11.97 21.09
C HIS A 289 -15.71 12.41 19.97
N PHE A 290 -14.62 11.67 19.74
CA PHE A 290 -13.65 11.98 18.70
C PHE A 290 -14.08 11.53 17.29
N GLY A 291 -15.14 10.72 17.18
CA GLY A 291 -15.68 10.19 15.93
C GLY A 291 -14.78 9.19 15.20
N ARG A 292 -13.73 8.67 15.85
CA ARG A 292 -12.76 7.73 15.26
C ARG A 292 -12.06 6.90 16.33
N PRO A 293 -11.55 5.70 16.00
CA PRO A 293 -10.86 4.85 16.97
C PRO A 293 -9.69 5.53 17.66
N GLN A 294 -9.55 5.27 18.96
CA GLN A 294 -8.60 5.92 19.85
C GLN A 294 -7.63 4.91 20.48
N ASP A 295 -6.40 5.35 20.65
CA ASP A 295 -5.37 4.81 21.53
C ASP A 295 -5.33 5.69 22.79
N ILE A 296 -5.67 5.08 23.93
CA ILE A 296 -5.99 5.77 25.18
C ILE A 296 -5.06 5.27 26.29
N GLU A 297 -4.32 6.19 26.92
CA GLU A 297 -3.57 5.87 28.13
C GLU A 297 -4.40 6.17 29.38
N TRP A 298 -4.42 5.22 30.32
CA TRP A 298 -5.25 5.27 31.51
C TRP A 298 -4.50 4.85 32.78
N CYS A 299 -5.03 5.28 33.92
CA CYS A 299 -4.58 4.96 35.27
C CYS A 299 -5.78 4.54 36.11
N LEU A 300 -5.65 3.48 36.89
CA LEU A 300 -6.63 3.04 37.89
C LEU A 300 -6.19 3.48 39.28
N THR A 301 -7.09 4.18 39.95
CA THR A 301 -6.94 4.66 41.35
C THR A 301 -8.08 4.08 42.20
N GLY A 302 -8.02 4.25 43.52
CA GLY A 302 -9.13 3.88 44.42
C GLY A 302 -10.47 4.52 44.03
N ASP A 303 -10.43 5.71 43.41
CA ASP A 303 -11.61 6.44 42.94
C ASP A 303 -12.05 6.05 41.51
N GLY A 304 -11.40 5.06 40.87
CA GLY A 304 -11.70 4.54 39.52
C GLY A 304 -10.67 4.93 38.44
N PHE A 305 -11.09 4.92 37.17
CA PHE A 305 -10.23 5.26 36.02
C PHE A 305 -10.00 6.76 35.82
N VAL A 306 -8.77 7.11 35.47
CA VAL A 306 -8.29 8.46 35.14
C VAL A 306 -7.55 8.37 33.81
N PHE A 307 -7.88 9.25 32.87
CA PHE A 307 -7.34 9.23 31.51
C PHE A 307 -6.25 10.29 31.37
N VAL A 308 -5.08 9.85 30.93
CA VAL A 308 -3.87 10.69 30.88
C VAL A 308 -3.44 11.02 29.46
N GLN A 309 -4.00 10.35 28.45
CA GLN A 309 -3.82 10.67 27.03
C GLN A 309 -4.90 9.99 26.19
N SER A 310 -5.28 10.61 25.06
CA SER A 310 -5.99 9.96 23.96
C SER A 310 -5.42 10.48 22.64
N ARG A 311 -5.33 9.61 21.64
CA ARG A 311 -4.92 9.96 20.28
C ARG A 311 -5.61 9.04 19.27
N PRO A 312 -5.81 9.48 18.02
CA PRO A 312 -6.36 8.61 16.99
C PRO A 312 -5.43 7.46 16.62
N ILE A 313 -5.98 6.28 16.31
CA ILE A 313 -5.21 5.16 15.75
C ILE A 313 -5.00 5.43 14.25
N THR A 314 -3.77 5.78 13.86
CA THR A 314 -3.42 6.17 12.48
C THR A 314 -2.96 5.01 11.59
N THR A 315 -2.87 3.78 12.12
CA THR A 315 -2.43 2.59 11.37
C THR A 315 -3.57 1.81 10.74
N LEU A 316 -4.82 2.15 11.07
CA LEU A 316 -5.99 1.44 10.57
C LEU A 316 -6.22 1.75 9.09
N PHE A 317 -6.44 0.71 8.29
CA PHE A 317 -6.91 0.91 6.92
C PHE A 317 -8.31 1.57 6.96
N PRO A 318 -8.55 2.65 6.18
CA PRO A 318 -9.84 3.35 6.17
C PRO A 318 -10.95 2.46 5.59
N LEU A 319 -12.19 2.75 5.97
CA LEU A 319 -13.37 2.04 5.47
C LEU A 319 -13.92 2.73 4.23
N PRO A 320 -14.45 1.98 3.25
CA PRO A 320 -15.19 2.58 2.14
C PRO A 320 -16.49 3.21 2.64
N GLU A 321 -16.82 4.39 2.13
CA GLU A 321 -18.13 4.99 2.38
C GLU A 321 -19.20 4.20 1.62
N ASN A 322 -20.00 3.42 2.36
CA ASN A 322 -21.11 2.66 1.81
C ASN A 322 -22.43 3.20 2.36
N PRO A 323 -23.29 3.80 1.51
CA PRO A 323 -24.59 4.31 1.95
C PRO A 323 -25.56 3.18 2.31
N ALA A 324 -25.29 1.95 1.87
CA ALA A 324 -26.06 0.78 2.29
C ALA A 324 -25.66 0.40 3.73
N GLY A 325 -26.62 0.41 4.65
CA GLY A 325 -26.41 -0.11 5.99
C GLY A 325 -26.20 -1.63 6.01
N GLY A 326 -25.84 -2.19 7.16
CA GLY A 326 -25.61 -3.62 7.35
C GLY A 326 -24.14 -4.05 7.20
N ASN A 327 -23.91 -5.35 7.27
CA ASN A 327 -22.58 -5.93 7.18
C ASN A 327 -22.17 -6.17 5.73
N HIS A 328 -20.96 -5.75 5.39
CA HIS A 328 -20.41 -5.82 4.03
C HIS A 328 -19.07 -6.53 3.99
N VAL A 329 -18.73 -7.06 2.82
CA VAL A 329 -17.44 -7.73 2.56
C VAL A 329 -16.86 -7.16 1.29
N TYR A 330 -15.79 -6.41 1.42
CA TYR A 330 -15.12 -5.68 0.36
C TYR A 330 -13.91 -6.46 -0.16
N LEU A 331 -13.89 -6.71 -1.46
CA LEU A 331 -12.76 -7.34 -2.15
C LEU A 331 -11.88 -6.27 -2.80
N SER A 332 -10.58 -6.34 -2.56
CA SER A 332 -9.62 -5.40 -3.13
C SER A 332 -9.48 -5.55 -4.65
N VAL A 333 -9.79 -4.48 -5.38
CA VAL A 333 -9.55 -4.41 -6.83
C VAL A 333 -8.05 -4.38 -7.11
N GLY A 334 -7.26 -3.76 -6.24
CA GLY A 334 -5.80 -3.67 -6.38
C GLY A 334 -5.13 -5.06 -6.40
N HIS A 335 -5.56 -5.99 -5.54
CA HIS A 335 -5.04 -7.37 -5.58
C HIS A 335 -5.43 -8.10 -6.86
N GLN A 336 -6.63 -7.88 -7.39
CA GLN A 336 -7.08 -8.46 -8.66
C GLN A 336 -6.34 -7.88 -9.86
N GLN A 337 -6.01 -6.58 -9.82
CA GLN A 337 -5.29 -5.87 -10.88
C GLN A 337 -3.77 -5.91 -10.71
N MET A 338 -3.25 -6.57 -9.66
CA MET A 338 -1.83 -6.57 -9.28
C MET A 338 -1.26 -5.14 -9.16
N MET A 339 -2.01 -4.23 -8.55
CA MET A 339 -1.58 -2.86 -8.30
C MET A 339 -2.15 -2.45 -6.94
N THR A 340 -1.35 -2.60 -5.89
CA THR A 340 -1.75 -2.32 -4.50
C THR A 340 -1.32 -0.94 -4.01
N ASP A 341 -0.56 -0.22 -4.83
CA ASP A 341 -0.22 1.18 -4.63
C ASP A 341 -1.49 2.05 -4.54
N PRO A 342 -1.44 3.16 -3.80
CA PRO A 342 -2.52 4.13 -3.86
C PRO A 342 -2.55 4.78 -5.25
N MET A 343 -3.75 5.10 -5.71
CA MET A 343 -4.02 5.85 -6.93
C MET A 343 -4.36 7.30 -6.57
N LYS A 344 -4.04 8.26 -7.44
CA LYS A 344 -4.48 9.65 -7.25
C LYS A 344 -5.98 9.81 -7.61
N ALA A 345 -6.60 10.88 -7.11
CA ALA A 345 -8.05 11.10 -7.24
C ALA A 345 -8.56 11.08 -8.70
N LEU A 346 -7.80 11.64 -9.64
CA LEU A 346 -8.17 11.61 -11.05
C LEU A 346 -8.18 10.16 -11.59
N GLY A 347 -7.12 9.39 -11.28
CA GLY A 347 -6.99 7.99 -11.67
C GLY A 347 -8.13 7.12 -11.12
N LEU A 348 -8.45 7.28 -9.83
CA LEU A 348 -9.57 6.60 -9.17
C LEU A 348 -10.90 6.91 -9.87
N SER A 349 -11.20 8.19 -10.07
CA SER A 349 -12.47 8.62 -10.66
C SER A 349 -12.65 8.16 -12.11
N VAL A 350 -11.58 8.12 -12.90
CA VAL A 350 -11.61 7.60 -14.27
C VAL A 350 -11.80 6.08 -14.26
N TRP A 351 -11.08 5.33 -13.40
CA TRP A 351 -11.26 3.89 -13.31
C TRP A 351 -12.69 3.51 -12.89
N GLN A 352 -13.24 4.18 -11.86
CA GLN A 352 -14.62 3.96 -11.41
C GLN A 352 -15.65 4.26 -12.50
N LEU A 353 -15.45 5.33 -13.27
CA LEU A 353 -16.33 5.67 -14.39
C LEU A 353 -16.37 4.56 -15.44
N MET A 354 -15.22 3.94 -15.71
CA MET A 354 -15.03 2.94 -16.75
C MET A 354 -15.33 1.51 -16.30
N ALA A 355 -15.37 1.25 -15.00
CA ALA A 355 -15.64 -0.06 -14.43
C ALA A 355 -17.02 -0.62 -14.81
N MET A 356 -17.08 -1.95 -14.94
CA MET A 356 -18.31 -2.71 -15.21
C MET A 356 -19.13 -3.00 -13.95
N ALA A 357 -18.51 -2.91 -12.77
CA ALA A 357 -19.15 -3.07 -11.47
C ALA A 357 -18.96 -1.80 -10.63
N PRO A 358 -19.93 -1.44 -9.77
CA PRO A 358 -19.74 -0.38 -8.79
C PRO A 358 -18.52 -0.66 -7.91
N MET A 359 -17.70 0.35 -7.68
CA MET A 359 -16.49 0.28 -6.86
C MET A 359 -16.49 1.38 -5.83
N LEU A 360 -16.07 1.05 -4.61
CA LEU A 360 -15.97 1.96 -3.48
C LEU A 360 -14.49 2.30 -3.25
N GLU A 361 -14.21 3.54 -2.87
CA GLU A 361 -12.86 3.99 -2.57
C GLU A 361 -12.57 3.86 -1.07
N ALA A 362 -11.38 3.36 -0.73
CA ALA A 362 -10.83 3.46 0.61
C ALA A 362 -9.29 3.51 0.54
N GLY A 363 -8.70 4.51 1.21
CA GLY A 363 -7.25 4.61 1.36
C GLY A 363 -6.51 4.77 0.04
N GLY A 364 -7.11 5.45 -0.93
CA GLY A 364 -6.58 5.61 -2.29
C GLY A 364 -6.64 4.34 -3.14
N ARG A 365 -7.40 3.31 -2.73
CA ARG A 365 -7.60 2.06 -3.49
C ARG A 365 -9.09 1.80 -3.70
N LEU A 366 -9.39 0.91 -4.65
CA LEU A 366 -10.76 0.52 -4.98
C LEU A 366 -11.12 -0.86 -4.45
N PHE A 367 -12.38 -1.01 -4.06
CA PHE A 367 -12.97 -2.23 -3.55
C PHE A 367 -14.31 -2.52 -4.22
N VAL A 368 -14.64 -3.80 -4.35
CA VAL A 368 -15.97 -4.26 -4.80
C VAL A 368 -16.67 -4.90 -3.60
N ASP A 369 -17.91 -4.49 -3.34
CA ASP A 369 -18.75 -5.15 -2.34
C ASP A 369 -19.24 -6.50 -2.85
N ALA A 370 -18.77 -7.56 -2.21
CA ALA A 370 -19.12 -8.95 -2.49
C ALA A 370 -20.30 -9.46 -1.65
N ALA A 371 -20.75 -8.72 -0.64
CA ALA A 371 -21.82 -9.16 0.25
C ALA A 371 -23.11 -9.58 -0.49
N PRO A 372 -23.59 -8.88 -1.54
CA PRO A 372 -24.77 -9.32 -2.29
C PRO A 372 -24.58 -10.68 -2.98
N ARG A 373 -23.40 -10.96 -3.53
CA ARG A 373 -23.09 -12.24 -4.18
C ARG A 373 -22.93 -13.36 -3.16
N LEU A 374 -22.27 -13.06 -2.04
CA LEU A 374 -22.11 -13.99 -0.94
C LEU A 374 -23.46 -14.31 -0.30
N ALA A 375 -24.40 -13.36 -0.19
CA ALA A 375 -25.75 -13.62 0.31
C ALA A 375 -26.67 -14.35 -0.70
N SER A 376 -26.25 -14.49 -1.96
CA SER A 376 -27.05 -15.13 -3.01
C SER A 376 -26.84 -16.65 -3.07
N PRO A 377 -27.79 -17.40 -3.67
CA PRO A 377 -27.58 -18.84 -3.89
C PRO A 377 -26.48 -19.18 -4.90
N ALA A 378 -25.98 -18.19 -5.65
CA ALA A 378 -24.79 -18.33 -6.49
C ALA A 378 -23.47 -18.28 -5.68
N ARG A 379 -23.52 -18.22 -4.34
CA ARG A 379 -22.35 -18.20 -3.45
C ARG A 379 -21.30 -19.25 -3.80
N ALA A 380 -21.72 -20.51 -3.96
CA ALA A 380 -20.79 -21.61 -4.22
C ALA A 380 -20.05 -21.43 -5.55
N VAL A 381 -20.76 -21.00 -6.60
CA VAL A 381 -20.17 -20.71 -7.91
C VAL A 381 -19.20 -19.53 -7.84
N PHE A 382 -19.57 -18.48 -7.10
CA PHE A 382 -18.71 -17.31 -6.90
C PHE A 382 -17.42 -17.66 -6.13
N LEU A 383 -17.52 -18.45 -5.05
CA LEU A 383 -16.35 -18.91 -4.29
C LEU A 383 -15.45 -19.82 -5.10
N ASP A 384 -16.00 -20.71 -5.94
CA ASP A 384 -15.20 -21.57 -6.82
C ASP A 384 -14.42 -20.72 -7.85
N MET A 385 -15.09 -19.76 -8.48
CA MET A 385 -14.47 -18.85 -9.44
C MET A 385 -13.33 -18.03 -8.81
N ILE A 386 -13.54 -17.49 -7.60
CA ILE A 386 -12.49 -16.76 -6.85
C ILE A 386 -11.37 -17.72 -6.45
N GLY A 387 -11.68 -18.91 -5.96
CA GLY A 387 -10.68 -19.89 -5.53
C GLY A 387 -9.74 -20.36 -6.64
N ARG A 388 -10.22 -20.44 -7.88
CA ARG A 388 -9.39 -20.79 -9.05
C ARG A 388 -8.39 -19.70 -9.42
N SER A 389 -8.67 -18.43 -9.10
CA SER A 389 -7.80 -17.30 -9.44
C SER A 389 -6.92 -16.85 -8.27
N ASP A 390 -7.51 -16.79 -7.07
CA ASP A 390 -6.89 -16.36 -5.83
C ASP A 390 -7.41 -17.21 -4.63
N PRO A 391 -6.74 -18.34 -4.34
CA PRO A 391 -7.09 -19.20 -3.21
C PRO A 391 -7.05 -18.51 -1.84
N VAL A 392 -6.17 -17.52 -1.66
CA VAL A 392 -6.02 -16.77 -0.40
C VAL A 392 -7.24 -15.90 -0.16
N THR A 393 -7.73 -15.23 -1.21
CA THR A 393 -8.97 -14.46 -1.10
C THR A 393 -10.17 -15.38 -0.82
N ARG A 394 -10.21 -16.59 -1.40
CA ARG A 394 -11.25 -17.59 -1.05
C ARG A 394 -11.20 -18.00 0.42
N ASP A 395 -10.03 -18.33 0.94
CA ASP A 395 -9.84 -18.72 2.35
C ASP A 395 -10.27 -17.58 3.31
N ALA A 396 -9.92 -16.33 2.97
CA ALA A 396 -10.36 -15.15 3.71
C ALA A 396 -11.89 -15.00 3.67
N LEU A 397 -12.54 -15.20 2.52
CA LEU A 397 -13.99 -15.18 2.41
C LEU A 397 -14.66 -16.30 3.22
N GLU A 398 -14.14 -17.51 3.17
CA GLU A 398 -14.62 -18.65 3.96
C GLU A 398 -14.49 -18.39 5.47
N THR A 399 -13.40 -17.73 5.90
CA THR A 399 -13.20 -17.27 7.29
C THR A 399 -14.26 -16.27 7.74
N VAL A 400 -14.68 -15.35 6.86
CA VAL A 400 -15.78 -14.42 7.16
C VAL A 400 -17.12 -15.18 7.23
N LEU A 401 -17.38 -16.09 6.29
CA LEU A 401 -18.62 -16.86 6.22
C LEU A 401 -18.81 -17.87 7.36
N ALA A 402 -17.72 -18.34 7.99
CA ALA A 402 -17.79 -19.19 9.17
C ALA A 402 -18.41 -18.49 10.39
N ARG A 403 -18.52 -17.15 10.36
CA ARG A 403 -19.14 -16.34 11.42
C ARG A 403 -20.65 -16.34 11.23
N LYS A 404 -21.35 -17.07 12.11
CA LYS A 404 -22.80 -17.38 11.98
C LYS A 404 -23.71 -16.16 11.79
N ASP A 405 -23.30 -14.97 12.23
CA ASP A 405 -24.13 -13.76 12.23
C ASP A 405 -23.54 -12.60 11.41
N PHE A 406 -22.46 -12.81 10.66
CA PHE A 406 -21.86 -11.69 9.91
C PHE A 406 -22.60 -11.39 8.61
N LEU A 407 -22.88 -12.41 7.79
CA LEU A 407 -23.71 -12.29 6.58
C LEU A 407 -24.93 -13.21 6.69
N PRO A 408 -26.08 -12.85 6.10
CA PRO A 408 -27.24 -13.72 6.07
C PRO A 408 -26.91 -15.05 5.36
N ALA A 409 -27.53 -16.13 5.83
CA ALA A 409 -27.53 -17.40 5.12
C ALA A 409 -28.21 -17.20 3.74
N PRO A 410 -27.70 -17.85 2.68
CA PRO A 410 -28.38 -17.81 1.40
C PRO A 410 -29.71 -18.55 1.55
N PRO A 411 -30.78 -18.13 0.87
CA PRO A 411 -32.06 -18.83 0.94
C PRO A 411 -31.91 -20.30 0.48
N ASP A 412 -32.68 -21.20 1.12
CA ASP A 412 -32.66 -22.67 0.85
C ASP A 412 -32.99 -23.01 -0.61
N GLU A 413 -33.75 -22.15 -1.28
CA GLU A 413 -33.99 -22.25 -2.71
C GLU A 413 -32.88 -21.53 -3.48
N VAL A 414 -32.10 -22.32 -4.22
CA VAL A 414 -31.44 -21.83 -5.42
C VAL A 414 -32.57 -21.35 -6.34
N PRO A 415 -32.79 -20.03 -6.57
CA PRO A 415 -33.64 -19.62 -7.67
C PRO A 415 -33.10 -20.32 -8.90
N PRO A 416 -33.98 -20.74 -9.83
CA PRO A 416 -33.49 -21.32 -11.07
C PRO A 416 -32.39 -20.39 -11.57
N GLY A 417 -31.22 -20.96 -11.86
CA GLY A 417 -30.22 -20.24 -12.63
C GLY A 417 -30.89 -19.66 -13.89
N PRO A 418 -30.17 -18.85 -14.70
CA PRO A 418 -30.65 -18.53 -16.04
C PRO A 418 -31.23 -19.82 -16.65
N PRO A 419 -32.45 -19.77 -17.23
CA PRO A 419 -33.30 -20.94 -17.40
C PRO A 419 -32.48 -22.12 -17.88
N ALA A 420 -32.62 -23.29 -17.23
CA ALA A 420 -32.18 -24.55 -17.80
C ALA A 420 -32.91 -24.72 -19.15
N GLY A 421 -32.30 -24.21 -20.21
CA GLY A 421 -33.03 -23.87 -21.43
C GLY A 421 -32.19 -23.24 -22.55
N ALA A 422 -30.90 -22.97 -22.33
CA ALA A 422 -29.93 -22.97 -23.41
C ALA A 422 -28.80 -23.90 -22.96
N ALA A 423 -28.51 -24.93 -23.75
CA ALA A 423 -27.21 -25.59 -23.65
C ALA A 423 -26.13 -24.49 -23.68
N PRO A 424 -25.02 -24.61 -22.92
CA PRO A 424 -23.90 -23.69 -23.10
C PRO A 424 -23.64 -23.57 -24.60
N PRO A 425 -23.49 -22.34 -25.13
CA PRO A 425 -23.26 -22.16 -26.56
C PRO A 425 -22.12 -23.08 -26.97
N PRO A 426 -22.23 -23.75 -28.13
CA PRO A 426 -21.23 -24.72 -28.54
C PRO A 426 -19.83 -24.09 -28.42
N PRO A 427 -18.83 -24.84 -27.94
CA PRO A 427 -17.48 -24.33 -27.78
C PRO A 427 -17.02 -23.70 -29.10
N LEU A 428 -16.41 -22.52 -29.04
CA LEU A 428 -15.89 -21.90 -30.26
C LEU A 428 -14.89 -22.84 -30.93
N GLU A 429 -14.98 -22.94 -32.26
CA GLU A 429 -13.94 -23.60 -33.04
C GLU A 429 -12.64 -22.81 -32.89
N ALA A 430 -11.49 -23.51 -32.93
CA ALA A 430 -10.18 -22.89 -32.80
C ALA A 430 -9.83 -22.12 -34.09
N ASP A 431 -10.43 -20.94 -34.26
CA ASP A 431 -10.27 -20.07 -35.41
C ASP A 431 -9.51 -18.78 -35.03
N PRO A 432 -8.21 -18.66 -35.37
CA PRO A 432 -7.43 -17.45 -35.14
C PRO A 432 -7.98 -16.20 -35.87
N ALA A 433 -8.80 -16.34 -36.92
CA ALA A 433 -9.37 -15.21 -37.64
C ALA A 433 -10.30 -14.37 -36.74
N LEU A 434 -11.00 -15.02 -35.79
CA LEU A 434 -11.84 -14.34 -34.80
C LEU A 434 -11.04 -13.37 -33.93
N VAL A 435 -9.82 -13.77 -33.54
CA VAL A 435 -8.92 -12.91 -32.75
C VAL A 435 -8.47 -11.70 -33.57
N ALA A 436 -8.11 -11.91 -34.83
CA ALA A 436 -7.71 -10.83 -35.72
C ALA A 436 -8.83 -9.80 -35.93
N GLU A 437 -10.06 -10.26 -36.17
CA GLU A 437 -11.23 -9.39 -36.32
C GLU A 437 -11.49 -8.53 -35.07
N LEU A 438 -11.37 -9.13 -33.88
CA LEU A 438 -11.55 -8.41 -32.61
C LEU A 438 -10.47 -7.35 -32.38
N ILE A 439 -9.21 -7.67 -32.71
CA ILE A 439 -8.08 -6.75 -32.64
C ILE A 439 -8.30 -5.56 -33.59
N ASP A 440 -8.73 -5.81 -34.83
CA ASP A 440 -9.02 -4.76 -35.81
C ASP A 440 -10.20 -3.87 -35.39
N HIS A 441 -11.24 -4.45 -34.78
CA HIS A 441 -12.35 -3.69 -34.21
C HIS A 441 -11.88 -2.72 -33.12
N SER A 442 -11.04 -3.17 -32.19
CA SER A 442 -10.45 -2.32 -31.15
C SER A 442 -9.58 -1.21 -31.75
N ARG A 443 -8.72 -1.52 -32.73
CA ARG A 443 -7.90 -0.51 -33.42
C ARG A 443 -8.76 0.56 -34.11
N ALA A 444 -9.83 0.16 -34.77
CA ALA A 444 -10.77 1.08 -35.40
C ALA A 444 -11.47 1.99 -34.36
N SER A 445 -11.89 1.42 -33.22
CA SER A 445 -12.51 2.17 -32.12
C SER A 445 -11.53 3.16 -31.47
N LEU A 446 -10.25 2.78 -31.29
CA LEU A 446 -9.20 3.68 -30.81
C LEU A 446 -8.93 4.84 -31.80
N ALA A 447 -8.89 4.54 -33.10
CA ALA A 447 -8.72 5.55 -34.15
C ALA A 447 -9.91 6.51 -34.23
N ALA A 448 -11.14 6.03 -33.98
CA ALA A 448 -12.31 6.88 -33.84
C ALA A 448 -12.18 7.80 -32.61
N LEU A 449 -11.86 7.23 -31.44
CA LEU A 449 -11.68 8.00 -30.21
C LEU A 449 -10.62 9.11 -30.37
N ARG A 450 -9.48 8.81 -31.00
CA ARG A 450 -8.43 9.81 -31.25
C ARG A 450 -8.95 11.00 -32.08
N ARG A 451 -9.76 10.73 -33.11
CA ARG A 451 -10.38 11.78 -33.92
C ARG A 451 -11.40 12.59 -33.12
N ASP A 452 -12.24 11.92 -32.35
CA ASP A 452 -13.27 12.59 -31.54
C ASP A 452 -12.68 13.49 -30.45
N LEU A 453 -11.51 13.14 -29.90
CA LEU A 453 -10.81 13.97 -28.91
C LEU A 453 -10.08 15.18 -29.52
N ALA A 454 -9.59 15.07 -30.75
CA ALA A 454 -8.76 16.11 -31.38
C ALA A 454 -9.47 17.48 -31.50
N ASP A 455 -10.79 17.47 -31.70
CA ASP A 455 -11.60 18.67 -31.91
C ASP A 455 -12.29 19.17 -30.62
N ARG A 456 -12.03 18.54 -29.46
CA ARG A 456 -12.75 18.82 -28.20
C ARG A 456 -11.86 19.50 -27.18
N SER A 457 -12.42 20.48 -26.49
CA SER A 457 -11.74 21.16 -25.40
C SER A 457 -12.67 21.87 -24.43
N GLY A 458 -12.13 22.37 -23.32
CA GLY A 458 -12.94 22.99 -22.28
C GLY A 458 -13.99 22.04 -21.70
N PRO A 459 -15.15 22.54 -21.23
CA PRO A 459 -16.19 21.69 -20.64
C PRO A 459 -16.74 20.59 -21.56
N GLU A 460 -16.74 20.80 -22.89
CA GLU A 460 -17.24 19.82 -23.87
C GLU A 460 -16.39 18.52 -23.86
N LEU A 461 -15.08 18.64 -23.65
CA LEU A 461 -14.20 17.47 -23.51
C LEU A 461 -14.67 16.59 -22.34
N PHE A 462 -14.95 17.19 -21.19
CA PHE A 462 -15.38 16.44 -20.01
C PHE A 462 -16.77 15.83 -20.17
N ASP A 463 -17.70 16.54 -20.83
CA ASP A 463 -19.02 16.01 -21.14
C ASP A 463 -18.93 14.80 -22.07
N PHE A 464 -18.00 14.83 -23.04
CA PHE A 464 -17.68 13.68 -23.89
C PHE A 464 -17.09 12.51 -23.09
N LEU A 465 -16.12 12.77 -22.22
CA LEU A 465 -15.48 11.75 -21.39
C LEU A 465 -16.46 11.09 -20.40
N LEU A 466 -17.30 11.88 -19.74
CA LEU A 466 -18.28 11.43 -18.74
C LEU A 466 -19.48 10.70 -19.36
N GLY A 467 -19.75 10.93 -20.65
CA GLY A 467 -20.88 10.35 -21.37
C GLY A 467 -20.44 9.43 -22.52
N PRO A 468 -20.43 9.91 -23.77
CA PRO A 468 -20.17 9.08 -24.96
C PRO A 468 -18.92 8.19 -24.88
N ALA A 469 -17.76 8.73 -24.44
CA ALA A 469 -16.52 7.95 -24.39
C ALA A 469 -16.58 6.83 -23.34
N ALA A 470 -17.17 7.11 -22.16
CA ALA A 470 -17.36 6.11 -21.12
C ALA A 470 -18.35 5.02 -21.54
N GLN A 471 -19.42 5.37 -22.26
CA GLN A 471 -20.37 4.41 -22.81
C GLN A 471 -19.72 3.50 -23.85
N GLU A 472 -18.96 4.08 -24.78
CA GLU A 472 -18.24 3.33 -25.80
C GLU A 472 -17.17 2.42 -25.19
N HIS A 473 -16.42 2.90 -24.20
CA HIS A 473 -15.46 2.10 -23.45
C HIS A 473 -16.12 0.84 -22.85
N LYS A 474 -17.25 1.01 -22.16
CA LYS A 474 -18.02 -0.12 -21.60
C LYS A 474 -18.55 -1.04 -22.68
N ARG A 475 -19.01 -0.51 -23.82
CA ARG A 475 -19.49 -1.30 -24.96
C ARG A 475 -18.40 -2.19 -25.53
N VAL A 476 -17.18 -1.67 -25.69
CA VAL A 476 -16.03 -2.42 -26.19
C VAL A 476 -15.60 -3.51 -25.21
N LEU A 477 -15.53 -3.22 -23.91
CA LEU A 477 -15.16 -4.20 -22.89
C LEU A 477 -16.20 -5.30 -22.67
N SER A 478 -17.49 -4.96 -22.82
CA SER A 478 -18.59 -5.92 -22.69
C SER A 478 -18.96 -6.59 -24.01
N HIS A 479 -18.16 -6.42 -25.07
CA HIS A 479 -18.42 -7.01 -26.37
C HIS A 479 -18.52 -8.55 -26.25
N PRO A 480 -19.69 -9.18 -26.49
CA PRO A 480 -19.88 -10.59 -26.19
C PRO A 480 -18.92 -11.55 -26.92
N PRO A 481 -18.59 -11.35 -28.21
CA PRO A 481 -17.57 -12.16 -28.89
C PRO A 481 -16.19 -12.09 -28.21
N SER A 482 -15.78 -10.90 -27.74
CA SER A 482 -14.53 -10.73 -26.99
C SER A 482 -14.52 -11.56 -25.71
N LEU A 483 -15.59 -11.46 -24.91
CA LEU A 483 -15.73 -12.23 -23.67
C LEU A 483 -15.75 -13.74 -23.95
N ARG A 484 -16.43 -14.19 -25.01
CA ARG A 484 -16.49 -15.61 -25.37
C ARG A 484 -15.13 -16.19 -25.76
N VAL A 485 -14.30 -15.44 -26.51
CA VAL A 485 -12.93 -15.87 -26.86
C VAL A 485 -12.10 -16.05 -25.59
N ILE A 486 -12.16 -15.09 -24.67
CA ILE A 486 -11.44 -15.13 -23.39
C ILE A 486 -11.89 -16.32 -22.55
N THR A 487 -13.20 -16.49 -22.33
CA THR A 487 -13.72 -17.58 -21.49
C THR A 487 -13.42 -18.94 -22.11
N THR A 488 -13.54 -19.09 -23.44
CA THR A 488 -13.23 -20.36 -24.12
C THR A 488 -11.75 -20.74 -23.97
N GLY A 489 -10.83 -19.78 -24.10
CA GLY A 489 -9.41 -20.02 -23.87
C GLY A 489 -9.10 -20.43 -22.42
N MET A 490 -9.73 -19.77 -21.44
CA MET A 490 -9.57 -20.09 -20.02
C MET A 490 -10.13 -21.46 -19.66
N GLU A 491 -11.35 -21.77 -20.12
CA GLU A 491 -11.99 -23.06 -19.90
C GLU A 491 -11.18 -24.21 -20.51
N ALA A 492 -10.61 -24.01 -21.71
CA ALA A 492 -9.73 -24.99 -22.34
C ALA A 492 -8.45 -25.24 -21.51
N ALA A 493 -7.83 -24.19 -20.96
CA ALA A 493 -6.66 -24.32 -20.09
C ALA A 493 -6.99 -25.08 -18.79
N TRP A 494 -8.10 -24.74 -18.12
CA TRP A 494 -8.54 -25.42 -16.91
C TRP A 494 -8.88 -26.89 -17.18
N TRP A 495 -9.61 -27.15 -18.25
CA TRP A 495 -9.95 -28.52 -18.65
C TRP A 495 -8.69 -29.34 -18.89
N LEU A 496 -7.67 -28.78 -19.56
CA LEU A 496 -6.40 -29.46 -19.81
C LEU A 496 -5.67 -29.78 -18.51
N ASN A 497 -5.58 -28.84 -17.57
CA ASN A 497 -4.95 -29.10 -16.28
C ASN A 497 -5.68 -30.18 -15.50
N ASP A 498 -7.01 -30.08 -15.36
CA ASP A 498 -7.81 -31.05 -14.60
C ASP A 498 -7.72 -32.45 -15.21
N LYS A 499 -7.87 -32.58 -16.54
CA LYS A 499 -7.92 -33.87 -17.21
C LYS A 499 -6.56 -34.52 -17.41
N LEU A 500 -5.51 -33.74 -17.63
CA LEU A 500 -4.16 -34.31 -17.76
C LEU A 500 -3.60 -34.71 -16.40
N GLU A 501 -3.96 -34.03 -15.32
CA GLU A 501 -3.67 -34.50 -13.96
C GLU A 501 -4.45 -35.80 -13.67
N GLU A 502 -5.76 -35.83 -13.94
CA GLU A 502 -6.60 -37.02 -13.73
C GLU A 502 -6.12 -38.25 -14.54
N TRP A 503 -5.77 -38.07 -15.81
CA TRP A 503 -5.48 -39.17 -16.72
C TRP A 503 -4.02 -39.59 -16.74
N LEU A 504 -3.10 -38.64 -16.56
CA LEU A 504 -1.66 -38.86 -16.73
C LEU A 504 -0.83 -38.52 -15.48
N GLY A 505 -1.43 -37.92 -14.45
CA GLY A 505 -0.70 -37.38 -13.29
C GLY A 505 0.11 -36.12 -13.61
N GLU A 506 -0.16 -35.47 -14.76
CA GLU A 506 0.58 -34.29 -15.22
C GLU A 506 -0.04 -33.02 -14.63
N LYS A 507 0.65 -32.40 -13.70
CA LYS A 507 0.22 -31.13 -13.09
C LYS A 507 0.58 -29.96 -13.99
N ASN A 508 -0.34 -28.98 -14.11
CA ASN A 508 -0.13 -27.72 -14.84
C ASN A 508 0.34 -27.91 -16.31
N ALA A 509 -0.09 -28.97 -16.97
CA ALA A 509 0.34 -29.28 -18.34
C ALA A 509 -0.02 -28.18 -19.35
N ALA A 510 -1.05 -27.37 -19.08
CA ALA A 510 -1.41 -26.24 -19.93
C ALA A 510 -0.28 -25.21 -20.07
N ASP A 511 0.57 -25.05 -19.05
CA ASP A 511 1.64 -24.05 -19.03
C ASP A 511 2.64 -24.26 -20.17
N THR A 512 3.13 -25.50 -20.32
CA THR A 512 4.03 -25.87 -21.42
C THR A 512 3.30 -25.86 -22.77
N LEU A 513 2.03 -26.27 -22.80
CA LEU A 513 1.24 -26.31 -24.04
C LEU A 513 0.91 -24.91 -24.59
N THR A 514 0.90 -23.88 -23.75
CA THR A 514 0.67 -22.49 -24.15
C THR A 514 1.94 -21.68 -24.38
N LEU A 515 3.14 -22.28 -24.27
CA LEU A 515 4.40 -21.61 -24.63
C LEU A 515 4.32 -21.02 -26.05
N SER A 516 4.79 -19.77 -26.18
CA SER A 516 4.81 -19.02 -27.44
C SER A 516 3.48 -19.05 -28.20
N ALA A 517 2.37 -18.81 -27.48
CA ALA A 517 1.07 -18.63 -28.10
C ALA A 517 1.06 -17.35 -28.97
N PRO A 518 0.54 -17.40 -30.20
CA PRO A 518 0.53 -16.24 -31.09
C PRO A 518 -0.45 -15.15 -30.60
N GLY A 519 -0.15 -13.88 -30.92
CA GLY A 519 -1.05 -12.76 -30.68
C GLY A 519 -1.11 -12.27 -29.24
N ASN A 520 -0.21 -12.73 -28.36
CA ASN A 520 -0.06 -12.16 -27.02
C ASN A 520 0.68 -10.82 -27.09
N ILE A 521 -0.08 -9.73 -27.02
CA ILE A 521 0.45 -8.36 -27.13
C ILE A 521 1.48 -8.00 -26.05
N THR A 522 1.41 -8.62 -24.87
CA THR A 522 2.31 -8.38 -23.73
C THR A 522 3.61 -9.17 -23.86
N SER A 523 3.55 -10.39 -24.38
CA SER A 523 4.74 -11.20 -24.65
C SER A 523 5.51 -10.67 -25.86
N GLU A 524 4.79 -10.24 -26.90
CA GLU A 524 5.36 -9.54 -28.06
C GLU A 524 6.10 -8.26 -27.66
N MET A 525 5.61 -7.54 -26.65
CA MET A 525 6.25 -6.33 -26.14
C MET A 525 7.65 -6.62 -25.57
N GLY A 526 7.79 -7.64 -24.73
CA GLY A 526 9.09 -8.03 -24.17
C GLY A 526 10.08 -8.41 -25.27
N LEU A 527 9.63 -9.23 -26.23
CA LEU A 527 10.44 -9.65 -27.38
C LEU A 527 10.83 -8.47 -28.28
N ALA A 528 9.92 -7.52 -28.52
CA ALA A 528 10.22 -6.33 -29.32
C ALA A 528 11.32 -5.44 -28.71
N LEU A 529 11.46 -5.42 -27.37
CA LEU A 529 12.55 -4.66 -26.74
C LEU A 529 13.92 -5.33 -26.95
N LEU A 530 13.97 -6.66 -27.12
CA LEU A 530 15.21 -7.35 -27.55
C LEU A 530 15.59 -6.95 -28.98
N ASP A 531 14.62 -6.79 -29.87
CA ASP A 531 14.89 -6.32 -31.24
C ASP A 531 15.45 -4.89 -31.24
N VAL A 532 14.94 -4.01 -30.36
CA VAL A 532 15.52 -2.67 -30.14
C VAL A 532 16.96 -2.78 -29.63
N ALA A 533 17.24 -3.69 -28.69
CA ALA A 533 18.59 -3.93 -28.19
C ALA A 533 19.53 -4.36 -29.32
N ASP A 534 19.08 -5.18 -30.25
CA ASP A 534 19.86 -5.63 -31.41
C ASP A 534 20.16 -4.51 -32.42
N VAL A 535 19.25 -3.53 -32.56
CA VAL A 535 19.52 -2.32 -33.35
C VAL A 535 20.55 -1.42 -32.67
N VAL A 536 20.51 -1.31 -31.34
CA VAL A 536 21.40 -0.42 -30.55
C VAL A 536 22.81 -0.99 -30.42
N ARG A 537 22.94 -2.30 -30.17
CA ARG A 537 24.18 -3.01 -29.85
C ARG A 537 25.37 -2.76 -30.80
N PRO A 538 25.22 -2.64 -32.13
CA PRO A 538 26.34 -2.41 -33.04
C PRO A 538 27.00 -1.03 -32.91
N TYR A 539 26.43 -0.10 -32.14
CA TYR A 539 26.86 1.29 -32.05
C TYR A 539 27.36 1.64 -30.63
N PRO A 540 28.67 1.49 -30.32
CA PRO A 540 29.22 1.72 -28.99
C PRO A 540 29.01 3.15 -28.47
N GLU A 541 29.05 4.15 -29.34
CA GLU A 541 28.80 5.56 -28.98
C GLU A 541 27.36 5.78 -28.50
N VAL A 542 26.39 5.10 -29.13
CA VAL A 542 24.99 5.11 -28.73
C VAL A 542 24.84 4.43 -27.36
N VAL A 543 25.44 3.26 -27.16
CA VAL A 543 25.38 2.54 -25.86
C VAL A 543 26.00 3.37 -24.74
N ALA A 544 27.15 3.99 -24.98
CA ALA A 544 27.82 4.85 -24.00
C ALA A 544 26.97 6.09 -23.67
N PHE A 545 26.34 6.70 -24.67
CA PHE A 545 25.42 7.81 -24.48
C PHE A 545 24.21 7.42 -23.64
N LEU A 546 23.54 6.31 -23.97
CA LEU A 546 22.37 5.83 -23.23
C LEU A 546 22.70 5.48 -21.77
N ARG A 547 23.88 4.90 -21.50
CA ARG A 547 24.37 4.69 -20.11
C ARG A 547 24.54 6.02 -19.36
N ASN A 548 25.10 7.03 -20.00
CA ASN A 548 25.24 8.34 -19.35
C ASN A 548 23.88 9.00 -19.07
N VAL A 549 22.89 8.77 -19.93
CA VAL A 549 21.51 9.24 -19.71
C VAL A 549 20.87 8.51 -18.54
N GLU A 550 21.00 7.18 -18.47
CA GLU A 550 20.53 6.36 -17.34
C GLU A 550 21.10 6.83 -15.99
N HIS A 551 22.41 7.08 -15.93
CA HIS A 551 23.08 7.52 -14.70
C HIS A 551 22.87 9.02 -14.40
N GLY A 552 22.42 9.80 -15.39
CA GLY A 552 22.26 11.24 -15.30
C GLY A 552 20.83 11.63 -14.94
N LYS A 553 20.63 12.40 -13.86
CA LYS A 553 19.31 12.98 -13.49
C LYS A 553 18.79 14.06 -14.46
N HIS A 554 19.40 14.22 -15.63
CA HIS A 554 19.25 15.39 -16.49
C HIS A 554 18.37 15.19 -17.73
N ASP A 555 17.61 14.10 -17.79
CA ASP A 555 16.67 13.89 -18.87
C ASP A 555 15.29 13.45 -18.39
N GLU A 556 14.60 14.39 -17.76
CA GLU A 556 13.27 14.18 -17.18
C GLU A 556 12.17 14.05 -18.24
N ARG A 557 12.42 14.36 -19.53
CA ARG A 557 11.37 14.43 -20.59
C ARG A 557 11.66 13.62 -21.86
N GLY A 558 12.78 12.90 -21.95
CA GLY A 558 13.12 12.10 -23.13
C GLY A 558 13.83 12.88 -24.24
N ASP A 559 14.43 14.03 -23.92
CA ASP A 559 15.17 14.89 -24.85
C ASP A 559 16.40 14.16 -25.44
N PHE A 560 16.83 13.06 -24.82
CA PHE A 560 17.89 12.20 -25.32
C PHE A 560 17.53 11.58 -26.67
N LEU A 561 16.25 11.33 -26.96
CA LEU A 561 15.85 10.74 -28.24
C LEU A 561 16.20 11.64 -29.41
N ASP A 562 16.06 12.96 -29.25
CA ASP A 562 16.43 13.93 -30.29
C ASP A 562 17.95 14.04 -30.43
N ARG A 563 18.67 14.07 -29.31
CA ARG A 563 20.14 14.09 -29.27
C ARG A 563 20.77 12.79 -29.78
N LEU A 564 20.05 11.67 -29.69
CA LEU A 564 20.52 10.37 -30.17
C LEU A 564 20.82 10.43 -31.67
N ALA A 565 20.03 11.18 -32.44
CA ALA A 565 20.18 11.29 -33.89
C ALA A 565 21.52 11.88 -34.33
N ASP A 566 22.19 12.65 -33.46
CA ASP A 566 23.48 13.30 -33.75
C ASP A 566 24.67 12.33 -33.63
N LEU A 567 24.46 11.13 -33.09
CA LEU A 567 25.50 10.12 -32.90
C LEU A 567 25.61 9.17 -34.11
N PRO A 568 26.81 8.62 -34.39
CA PRO A 568 26.97 7.55 -35.37
C PRO A 568 26.04 6.35 -35.06
N GLY A 569 25.15 6.01 -35.99
CA GLY A 569 24.15 4.94 -35.80
C GLY A 569 22.93 5.33 -34.95
N GLY A 570 22.94 6.50 -34.33
CA GLY A 570 21.91 6.93 -33.40
C GLY A 570 20.56 7.24 -34.04
N ALA A 571 20.52 7.57 -35.33
CA ALA A 571 19.26 7.67 -36.08
C ALA A 571 18.49 6.34 -36.11
N HIS A 572 19.19 5.21 -36.37
CA HIS A 572 18.57 3.88 -36.36
C HIS A 572 18.08 3.50 -34.95
N ALA A 573 18.89 3.79 -33.92
CA ALA A 573 18.52 3.54 -32.54
C ALA A 573 17.29 4.37 -32.11
N ARG A 574 17.23 5.65 -32.52
CA ARG A 574 16.09 6.54 -32.25
C ARG A 574 14.83 6.02 -32.93
N ASP A 575 14.91 5.64 -34.19
CA ASP A 575 13.74 5.20 -34.95
C ASP A 575 13.20 3.87 -34.37
N ALA A 576 14.08 2.93 -34.02
CA ALA A 576 13.67 1.70 -33.32
C ALA A 576 13.02 1.96 -31.95
N LEU A 577 13.56 2.90 -31.16
CA LEU A 577 12.95 3.30 -29.90
C LEU A 577 11.59 3.99 -30.08
N ARG A 578 11.45 4.85 -31.09
CA ARG A 578 10.18 5.51 -31.42
C ARG A 578 9.13 4.51 -31.86
N ASP A 579 9.47 3.57 -32.73
CA ASP A 579 8.56 2.51 -33.18
C ASP A 579 8.07 1.65 -31.99
N TYR A 580 8.97 1.34 -31.04
CA TYR A 580 8.60 0.65 -29.81
C TYR A 580 7.64 1.49 -28.95
N LEU A 581 7.94 2.78 -28.75
CA LEU A 581 7.12 3.69 -27.95
C LEU A 581 5.75 3.99 -28.60
N ASP A 582 5.67 4.04 -29.92
CA ASP A 582 4.40 4.23 -30.63
C ASP A 582 3.45 3.04 -30.41
N ARG A 583 4.00 1.83 -30.25
CA ARG A 583 3.22 0.61 -30.05
C ARG A 583 2.97 0.29 -28.57
N TYR A 584 3.92 0.57 -27.69
CA TYR A 584 3.89 0.12 -26.29
C TYR A 584 4.06 1.25 -25.28
N GLY A 585 4.43 2.44 -25.71
CA GLY A 585 4.84 3.53 -24.83
C GLY A 585 3.72 4.13 -23.96
N MET A 586 2.46 3.87 -24.29
CA MET A 586 1.31 4.20 -23.43
C MET A 586 1.22 3.36 -22.15
N ARG A 587 2.01 2.27 -22.04
CA ARG A 587 2.10 1.45 -20.83
C ARG A 587 3.09 2.04 -19.82
N CYS A 588 2.97 1.57 -18.59
CA CYS A 588 3.89 1.81 -17.48
C CYS A 588 3.58 0.88 -16.31
N ALA A 589 4.45 0.86 -15.31
CA ALA A 589 4.11 0.24 -14.03
C ALA A 589 2.92 0.98 -13.38
N GLY A 590 1.93 0.22 -12.90
CA GLY A 590 0.68 0.73 -12.36
C GLY A 590 -0.25 1.35 -13.40
N GLU A 591 -0.25 0.86 -14.65
CA GLU A 591 -0.98 1.43 -15.81
C GLU A 591 -2.49 1.66 -15.61
N ILE A 592 -3.11 1.02 -14.61
CA ILE A 592 -4.51 1.25 -14.23
C ILE A 592 -4.76 2.65 -13.70
N ASP A 593 -3.74 3.28 -13.13
CA ASP A 593 -3.77 4.67 -12.73
C ASP A 593 -3.38 5.53 -13.92
N LEU A 594 -4.37 6.23 -14.48
CA LEU A 594 -4.19 7.19 -15.56
C LEU A 594 -3.15 8.26 -15.21
N THR A 595 -2.94 8.56 -13.94
CA THR A 595 -2.01 9.61 -13.50
C THR A 595 -0.54 9.17 -13.45
N ARG A 596 -0.25 7.86 -13.60
CA ARG A 596 1.13 7.37 -13.68
C ARG A 596 1.82 7.86 -14.95
N GLU A 597 3.11 8.12 -14.85
CA GLU A 597 3.93 8.51 -15.99
C GLU A 597 4.10 7.33 -16.95
N ARG A 598 3.81 7.55 -18.24
CA ARG A 598 3.90 6.55 -19.31
C ARG A 598 5.31 6.49 -19.88
N TRP A 599 5.70 5.37 -20.49
CA TRP A 599 7.00 5.28 -21.17
C TRP A 599 7.16 6.28 -22.30
N SER A 600 6.10 6.63 -23.03
CA SER A 600 6.13 7.72 -24.03
C SER A 600 6.32 9.10 -23.41
N GLU A 601 5.95 9.29 -22.14
CA GLU A 601 6.15 10.55 -21.42
C GLU A 601 7.56 10.61 -20.81
N ARG A 602 8.10 9.46 -20.36
CA ARG A 602 9.45 9.33 -19.82
C ARG A 602 10.16 8.07 -20.31
N PRO A 603 10.71 8.11 -21.54
CA PRO A 603 11.36 6.94 -22.16
C PRO A 603 12.60 6.45 -21.40
N GLY A 604 13.23 7.32 -20.60
CA GLY A 604 14.40 7.00 -19.78
C GLY A 604 14.18 5.81 -18.83
N THR A 605 12.93 5.56 -18.42
CA THR A 605 12.55 4.43 -17.55
C THR A 605 12.80 3.05 -18.17
N LEU A 606 12.91 2.96 -19.50
CA LEU A 606 13.21 1.71 -20.22
C LEU A 606 14.71 1.43 -20.38
N LEU A 607 15.56 2.43 -20.15
CA LEU A 607 17.00 2.33 -20.43
C LEU A 607 17.70 1.22 -19.63
N PRO A 608 17.43 1.02 -18.32
CA PRO A 608 18.08 -0.06 -17.56
C PRO A 608 17.86 -1.44 -18.20
N VAL A 609 16.61 -1.74 -18.56
CA VAL A 609 16.23 -3.02 -19.18
C VAL A 609 16.81 -3.15 -20.58
N LEU A 610 16.76 -2.07 -21.38
CA LEU A 610 17.34 -2.06 -22.72
C LEU A 610 18.85 -2.31 -22.69
N LEU A 611 19.57 -1.63 -21.79
CA LEU A 611 21.01 -1.75 -21.64
C LEU A 611 21.41 -3.12 -21.10
N ASP A 612 20.58 -3.71 -20.24
CA ASP A 612 20.75 -5.09 -19.81
C ASP A 612 20.64 -6.08 -20.97
N HIS A 613 19.61 -5.94 -21.81
CA HIS A 613 19.46 -6.74 -23.02
C HIS A 613 20.63 -6.60 -23.99
N VAL A 614 21.14 -5.37 -24.20
CA VAL A 614 22.33 -5.14 -25.03
C VAL A 614 23.56 -5.89 -24.49
N ARG A 615 23.69 -6.01 -23.17
CA ARG A 615 24.82 -6.64 -22.49
C ARG A 615 24.70 -8.16 -22.44
N ASN A 616 23.51 -8.69 -22.15
CA ASN A 616 23.33 -10.09 -21.73
C ASN A 616 22.67 -10.98 -22.80
N ALA A 617 21.85 -10.42 -23.70
CA ALA A 617 21.18 -11.22 -24.73
C ALA A 617 22.07 -11.38 -25.96
N GLU A 618 21.94 -12.45 -26.72
CA GLU A 618 22.63 -12.63 -28.01
C GLU A 618 21.82 -12.04 -29.18
N PRO A 619 22.43 -11.54 -30.27
CA PRO A 619 21.68 -11.03 -31.44
C PRO A 619 20.67 -12.05 -31.98
N GLY A 620 19.44 -11.64 -32.28
CA GLY A 620 18.34 -12.51 -32.70
C GLY A 620 17.72 -13.34 -31.57
N ALA A 621 17.90 -12.95 -30.30
CA ALA A 621 17.36 -13.68 -29.15
C ALA A 621 15.83 -13.75 -29.15
N ALA A 622 15.15 -12.70 -29.63
CA ALA A 622 13.69 -12.66 -29.69
C ALA A 622 13.11 -13.82 -30.53
N GLU A 623 13.60 -13.94 -31.77
CA GLU A 623 13.16 -15.00 -32.70
C GLU A 623 13.51 -16.40 -32.18
N ARG A 624 14.73 -16.59 -31.65
CA ARG A 624 15.15 -17.88 -31.10
C ARG A 624 14.29 -18.33 -29.93
N ARG A 625 14.07 -17.47 -28.94
CA ARG A 625 13.28 -17.81 -27.74
C ARG A 625 11.83 -18.15 -28.11
N PHE A 626 11.23 -17.39 -29.03
CA PHE A 626 9.89 -17.68 -29.53
C PHE A 626 9.82 -19.03 -30.26
N GLU A 627 10.84 -19.35 -31.05
CA GLU A 627 10.91 -20.63 -31.74
C GLU A 627 11.12 -21.81 -30.79
N GLU A 628 12.00 -21.67 -29.79
CA GLU A 628 12.25 -22.67 -28.75
C GLU A 628 10.97 -23.01 -27.98
N GLY A 629 10.26 -22.00 -27.47
CA GLY A 629 9.00 -22.22 -26.76
C GLY A 629 7.94 -22.87 -27.65
N ARG A 630 7.88 -22.52 -28.95
CA ARG A 630 6.98 -23.15 -29.93
C ARG A 630 7.33 -24.63 -30.16
N GLN A 631 8.61 -24.97 -30.19
CA GLN A 631 9.07 -26.35 -30.36
C GLN A 631 8.77 -27.19 -29.12
N GLU A 632 8.97 -26.63 -27.93
CA GLU A 632 8.68 -27.27 -26.65
C GLU A 632 7.18 -27.55 -26.50
N ALA A 633 6.31 -26.57 -26.78
CA ALA A 633 4.86 -26.77 -26.79
C ALA A 633 4.43 -27.90 -27.73
N ARG A 634 4.99 -27.93 -28.95
CA ARG A 634 4.70 -29.00 -29.93
C ARG A 634 5.22 -30.36 -29.49
N HIS A 635 6.35 -30.39 -28.78
CA HIS A 635 6.89 -31.64 -28.23
C HIS A 635 5.97 -32.16 -27.12
N LYS A 636 5.58 -31.30 -26.18
CA LYS A 636 4.65 -31.64 -25.10
C LYS A 636 3.29 -32.10 -25.63
N GLU A 637 2.78 -31.43 -26.66
CA GLU A 637 1.55 -31.85 -27.34
C GLU A 637 1.67 -33.28 -27.86
N ARG A 638 2.75 -33.62 -28.59
CA ARG A 638 2.96 -34.99 -29.09
C ARG A 638 3.06 -36.01 -27.95
N GLU A 639 3.88 -35.70 -26.94
CA GLU A 639 4.09 -36.55 -25.77
C GLU A 639 2.78 -36.88 -25.04
N VAL A 640 1.98 -35.85 -24.73
CA VAL A 640 0.70 -36.00 -24.04
C VAL A 640 -0.27 -36.82 -24.89
N LEU A 641 -0.40 -36.53 -26.18
CA LEU A 641 -1.33 -37.24 -27.05
C LEU A 641 -0.93 -38.71 -27.24
N GLU A 642 0.36 -39.02 -27.35
CA GLU A 642 0.85 -40.40 -27.41
C GLU A 642 0.54 -41.17 -26.12
N ARG A 643 0.80 -40.55 -24.96
CA ARG A 643 0.48 -41.15 -23.66
C ARG A 643 -1.01 -41.36 -23.46
N LEU A 644 -1.85 -40.42 -23.91
CA LEU A 644 -3.31 -40.56 -23.84
C LEU A 644 -3.81 -41.71 -24.73
N ARG A 645 -3.28 -41.87 -25.95
CA ARG A 645 -3.66 -42.98 -26.85
C ARG A 645 -3.34 -44.36 -26.26
N ALA A 646 -2.34 -44.46 -25.38
CA ALA A 646 -1.99 -45.69 -24.69
C ALA A 646 -2.96 -46.07 -23.54
N LEU A 647 -3.89 -45.18 -23.15
CA LEU A 647 -4.89 -45.44 -22.11
C LEU A 647 -6.15 -46.12 -22.67
N PRO A 648 -7.01 -46.70 -21.80
CA PRO A 648 -8.38 -47.07 -22.18
C PRO A 648 -9.17 -45.85 -22.69
N ASP A 649 -9.93 -46.05 -23.77
CA ASP A 649 -10.58 -45.00 -24.58
C ASP A 649 -9.60 -43.92 -25.10
N GLY A 650 -8.34 -44.30 -25.30
CA GLY A 650 -7.24 -43.38 -25.55
C GLY A 650 -7.40 -42.49 -26.80
N GLU A 651 -7.95 -43.02 -27.89
CA GLU A 651 -8.22 -42.22 -29.10
C GLU A 651 -9.23 -41.10 -28.85
N ARG A 652 -10.28 -41.37 -28.05
CA ARG A 652 -11.27 -40.34 -27.67
C ARG A 652 -10.62 -39.29 -26.78
N LYS A 653 -9.88 -39.69 -25.75
CA LYS A 653 -9.19 -38.78 -24.83
C LYS A 653 -8.18 -37.90 -25.57
N ALA A 654 -7.41 -38.48 -26.49
CA ALA A 654 -6.46 -37.74 -27.31
C ALA A 654 -7.15 -36.74 -28.25
N ALA A 655 -8.26 -37.12 -28.88
CA ALA A 655 -9.04 -36.20 -29.71
C ALA A 655 -9.62 -35.03 -28.91
N GLU A 656 -10.15 -35.29 -27.71
CA GLU A 656 -10.65 -34.25 -26.81
C GLU A 656 -9.53 -33.30 -26.35
N ALA A 657 -8.39 -33.85 -25.93
CA ALA A 657 -7.24 -33.05 -25.53
C ALA A 657 -6.69 -32.20 -26.68
N LYS A 658 -6.58 -32.76 -27.89
CA LYS A 658 -6.13 -32.03 -29.08
C LYS A 658 -7.04 -30.83 -29.38
N ALA A 659 -8.36 -31.02 -29.32
CA ALA A 659 -9.31 -29.94 -29.53
C ALA A 659 -9.17 -28.81 -28.49
N MET A 660 -8.87 -29.15 -27.23
CA MET A 660 -8.62 -28.13 -26.19
C MET A 660 -7.27 -27.45 -26.35
N ILE A 661 -6.22 -28.18 -26.75
CA ILE A 661 -4.89 -27.62 -27.08
C ILE A 661 -5.03 -26.59 -28.21
N ASP A 662 -5.76 -26.93 -29.27
CA ASP A 662 -5.97 -26.01 -30.39
C ASP A 662 -6.73 -24.75 -29.96
N ARG A 663 -7.78 -24.90 -29.15
CA ARG A 663 -8.55 -23.76 -28.62
C ARG A 663 -7.73 -22.86 -27.73
N VAL A 664 -6.99 -23.42 -26.76
CA VAL A 664 -6.19 -22.60 -25.85
C VAL A 664 -5.08 -21.87 -26.61
N ARG A 665 -4.42 -22.52 -27.58
CA ARG A 665 -3.38 -21.87 -28.39
C ARG A 665 -3.92 -20.81 -29.35
N ALA A 666 -5.15 -20.98 -29.86
CA ALA A 666 -5.79 -19.99 -30.72
C ALA A 666 -6.23 -18.72 -29.94
N PHE A 667 -6.64 -18.87 -28.69
CA PHE A 667 -7.31 -17.79 -27.94
C PHE A 667 -6.51 -17.21 -26.77
N ALA A 668 -5.49 -17.90 -26.24
CA ALA A 668 -4.75 -17.46 -25.05
C ALA A 668 -4.11 -16.07 -25.23
N GLY A 669 -3.53 -15.79 -26.41
CA GLY A 669 -2.87 -14.50 -26.67
C GLY A 669 -3.83 -13.30 -26.67
N TYR A 670 -5.09 -13.50 -27.06
CA TYR A 670 -6.08 -12.43 -27.07
C TYR A 670 -6.46 -11.94 -25.67
N ARG A 671 -6.27 -12.77 -24.63
CA ARG A 671 -6.68 -12.46 -23.25
C ARG A 671 -6.08 -11.15 -22.72
N GLU A 672 -4.86 -10.84 -23.15
CA GLU A 672 -4.11 -9.63 -22.75
C GLU A 672 -4.54 -8.37 -23.51
N TYR A 673 -5.26 -8.53 -24.63
CA TYR A 673 -5.59 -7.46 -25.55
C TYR A 673 -6.64 -6.46 -25.04
N PRO A 674 -7.74 -6.86 -24.36
CA PRO A 674 -8.66 -5.89 -23.75
C PRO A 674 -7.97 -4.94 -22.78
N LYS A 675 -6.99 -5.42 -21.99
CA LYS A 675 -6.21 -4.56 -21.10
C LYS A 675 -5.37 -3.55 -21.88
N TYR A 676 -4.74 -3.98 -22.97
CA TYR A 676 -4.02 -3.11 -23.89
C TYR A 676 -4.93 -2.01 -24.47
N ASP A 677 -6.16 -2.33 -24.88
CA ASP A 677 -7.15 -1.35 -25.35
C ASP A 677 -7.52 -0.33 -24.27
N ILE A 678 -7.76 -0.77 -23.03
CA ILE A 678 -8.05 0.12 -21.88
C ILE A 678 -6.94 1.16 -21.69
N VAL A 679 -5.69 0.71 -21.65
CA VAL A 679 -4.54 1.58 -21.38
C VAL A 679 -4.28 2.57 -22.52
N ASN A 680 -4.49 2.14 -23.77
CA ASN A 680 -4.46 3.05 -24.92
C ASN A 680 -5.50 4.18 -24.78
N ARG A 681 -6.75 3.85 -24.43
CA ARG A 681 -7.80 4.86 -24.20
C ARG A 681 -7.42 5.80 -23.07
N PHE A 682 -6.89 5.26 -21.97
CA PHE A 682 -6.47 6.07 -20.82
C PHE A 682 -5.38 7.05 -21.20
N PHE A 683 -4.42 6.65 -22.03
CA PHE A 683 -3.39 7.55 -22.49
C PHE A 683 -3.94 8.66 -23.39
N LEU A 684 -4.87 8.35 -24.31
CA LEU A 684 -5.56 9.37 -25.10
C LEU A 684 -6.37 10.34 -24.21
N TYR A 685 -7.06 9.83 -23.19
CA TYR A 685 -7.75 10.67 -22.22
C TYR A 685 -6.78 11.55 -21.44
N LYS A 686 -5.66 10.97 -20.97
CA LYS A 686 -4.62 11.69 -20.24
C LYS A 686 -4.06 12.86 -21.06
N GLN A 687 -3.73 12.63 -22.33
CA GLN A 687 -3.22 13.66 -23.22
C GLN A 687 -4.22 14.82 -23.37
N ALA A 688 -5.50 14.52 -23.61
CA ALA A 688 -6.54 15.55 -23.72
C ALA A 688 -6.74 16.30 -22.39
N LEU A 689 -6.71 15.60 -21.26
CA LEU A 689 -6.86 16.18 -19.92
C LEU A 689 -5.67 17.07 -19.53
N LEU A 690 -4.44 16.66 -19.84
CA LEU A 690 -3.24 17.45 -19.59
C LEU A 690 -3.22 18.73 -20.43
N ALA A 691 -3.74 18.70 -21.66
CA ALA A 691 -3.90 19.90 -22.46
C ALA A 691 -4.85 20.93 -21.82
N GLU A 692 -5.85 20.50 -21.05
CA GLU A 692 -6.69 21.42 -20.25
C GLU A 692 -5.97 21.89 -18.98
N ALA A 693 -5.16 21.03 -18.35
CA ALA A 693 -4.34 21.41 -17.20
C ALA A 693 -3.35 22.53 -17.58
N ASP A 694 -2.68 22.41 -18.74
CA ASP A 694 -1.75 23.41 -19.25
C ASP A 694 -2.45 24.77 -19.50
N ARG A 695 -3.73 24.77 -19.91
CA ARG A 695 -4.52 26.00 -20.04
C ARG A 695 -4.82 26.64 -18.69
N LEU A 696 -5.14 25.84 -17.67
CA LEU A 696 -5.36 26.35 -16.31
C LEU A 696 -4.08 26.95 -15.72
N VAL A 697 -2.92 26.34 -15.96
CA VAL A 697 -1.62 26.90 -15.58
C VAL A 697 -1.36 28.21 -16.32
N THR A 698 -1.60 28.25 -17.63
CA THR A 698 -1.44 29.48 -18.43
C THR A 698 -2.37 30.61 -17.95
N ALA A 699 -3.57 30.26 -17.49
CA ALA A 699 -4.52 31.20 -16.91
C ALA A 699 -4.21 31.62 -15.46
N GLY A 700 -3.17 31.05 -14.83
CA GLY A 700 -2.80 31.29 -13.44
C GLY A 700 -3.75 30.67 -12.40
N ALA A 701 -4.62 29.74 -12.82
CA ALA A 701 -5.53 29.02 -11.94
C ALA A 701 -4.89 27.81 -11.25
N LEU A 702 -3.74 27.34 -11.77
CA LEU A 702 -2.92 26.28 -11.21
C LEU A 702 -1.44 26.71 -11.22
N THR A 703 -0.69 26.28 -10.21
CA THR A 703 0.76 26.50 -10.15
C THR A 703 1.51 25.38 -10.87
N ASP A 704 1.11 24.12 -10.63
CA ASP A 704 1.66 22.95 -11.29
C ASP A 704 0.56 22.25 -12.09
N ARG A 705 0.88 21.78 -13.30
CA ARG A 705 -0.08 21.05 -14.12
C ARG A 705 -0.48 19.73 -13.47
N GLU A 706 0.40 19.09 -12.70
CA GLU A 706 0.12 17.78 -12.08
C GLU A 706 -0.81 17.87 -10.87
N ASP A 707 -1.10 19.08 -10.39
CA ASP A 707 -2.10 19.31 -9.33
C ASP A 707 -3.49 18.80 -9.73
N VAL A 708 -3.80 18.75 -11.04
CA VAL A 708 -5.07 18.19 -11.52
C VAL A 708 -5.23 16.70 -11.20
N PHE A 709 -4.14 15.96 -10.98
CA PHE A 709 -4.21 14.55 -10.63
C PHE A 709 -4.84 14.33 -9.24
N HIS A 710 -4.83 15.36 -8.39
CA HIS A 710 -5.48 15.36 -7.08
C HIS A 710 -6.94 15.86 -7.14
N LEU A 711 -7.49 16.09 -8.33
CA LEU A 711 -8.91 16.37 -8.53
C LEU A 711 -9.59 15.14 -9.15
N THR A 712 -10.82 14.84 -8.75
CA THR A 712 -11.65 13.90 -9.50
C THR A 712 -12.00 14.49 -10.87
N LEU A 713 -12.38 13.64 -11.84
CA LEU A 713 -12.74 14.09 -13.18
C LEU A 713 -13.86 15.16 -13.19
N ARG A 714 -14.80 15.09 -12.23
CA ARG A 714 -15.89 16.07 -12.09
C ARG A 714 -15.43 17.39 -11.48
N GLU A 715 -14.56 17.35 -10.48
CA GLU A 715 -13.96 18.56 -9.90
C GLU A 715 -13.05 19.24 -10.92
N PHE A 716 -12.31 18.47 -11.72
CA PHE A 716 -11.50 19.01 -12.80
C PHE A 716 -12.36 19.68 -13.88
N ARG A 717 -13.48 19.07 -14.28
CA ARG A 717 -14.47 19.71 -15.17
C ARG A 717 -14.94 21.06 -14.60
N GLU A 718 -15.21 21.12 -13.30
CA GLU A 718 -15.66 22.33 -12.62
C GLU A 718 -14.57 23.41 -12.57
N ALA A 719 -13.32 23.01 -12.35
CA ALA A 719 -12.17 23.90 -12.42
C ALA A 719 -12.02 24.53 -13.82
N VAL A 720 -12.15 23.73 -14.88
CA VAL A 720 -12.12 24.20 -16.28
C VAL A 720 -13.30 25.13 -16.58
N ARG A 721 -14.49 24.81 -16.08
CA ARG A 721 -15.70 25.64 -16.27
C ARG A 721 -15.60 27.01 -15.59
N THR A 722 -14.99 27.06 -14.40
CA THR A 722 -14.96 28.26 -13.56
C THR A 722 -13.66 29.05 -13.63
N GLY A 723 -12.58 28.45 -14.13
CA GLY A 723 -11.23 29.00 -14.10
C GLY A 723 -10.66 29.10 -12.67
N ARG A 724 -11.14 28.29 -11.72
CA ARG A 724 -10.72 28.33 -10.31
C ARG A 724 -10.45 26.93 -9.78
N VAL A 725 -9.38 26.79 -9.00
CA VAL A 725 -9.05 25.55 -8.29
C VAL A 725 -8.99 25.82 -6.79
N ASP A 726 -9.54 24.90 -6.00
CA ASP A 726 -9.39 24.91 -4.54
C ASP A 726 -8.02 24.35 -4.16
N GLU A 727 -7.04 25.24 -3.95
CA GLU A 727 -5.68 24.87 -3.52
C GLU A 727 -5.67 24.16 -2.16
N GLY A 728 -6.64 24.48 -1.29
CA GLY A 728 -6.79 23.82 0.01
C GLY A 728 -7.16 22.35 -0.13
N LEU A 729 -8.04 22.03 -1.08
CA LEU A 729 -8.42 20.66 -1.43
C LEU A 729 -7.22 19.88 -2.03
N VAL A 730 -6.52 20.49 -3.00
CA VAL A 730 -5.35 19.86 -3.65
C VAL A 730 -4.27 19.52 -2.61
N ARG A 731 -3.92 20.48 -1.74
CA ARG A 731 -2.92 20.27 -0.68
C ARG A 731 -3.30 19.14 0.27
N ARG A 732 -4.57 19.09 0.69
CA ARG A 732 -5.08 18.01 1.55
C ARG A 732 -4.96 16.64 0.88
N ARG A 733 -5.34 16.52 -0.39
CA ARG A 733 -5.23 15.24 -1.12
C ARG A 733 -3.80 14.83 -1.43
N LYS A 734 -2.86 15.76 -1.53
CA LYS A 734 -1.42 15.46 -1.58
C LYS A 734 -0.91 14.87 -0.26
N GLU A 735 -1.39 15.38 0.86
CA GLU A 735 -1.08 14.84 2.21
C GLU A 735 -1.70 13.45 2.39
N GLU A 736 -2.98 13.29 2.08
CA GLU A 736 -3.68 12.00 2.12
C GLU A 736 -3.02 10.94 1.23
N PHE A 737 -2.67 11.28 -0.01
CA PHE A 737 -1.99 10.35 -0.92
C PHE A 737 -0.66 9.86 -0.37
N ARG A 738 0.16 10.76 0.23
CA ARG A 738 1.40 10.38 0.91
C ARG A 738 1.16 9.43 2.07
N PHE A 739 0.14 9.71 2.89
CA PHE A 739 -0.25 8.84 3.99
C PHE A 739 -0.70 7.46 3.51
N PHE A 740 -1.53 7.41 2.46
CA PHE A 740 -2.00 6.16 1.88
C PHE A 740 -0.85 5.31 1.35
N GLY A 741 0.25 5.91 0.91
CA GLY A 741 1.48 5.19 0.55
C GLY A 741 2.10 4.38 1.70
N THR A 742 1.80 4.72 2.95
CA THR A 742 2.27 3.96 4.14
C THR A 742 1.37 2.77 4.50
N LEU A 743 0.15 2.74 3.96
CA LEU A 743 -0.83 1.69 4.23
C LEU A 743 -0.69 0.53 3.24
N THR A 744 -0.82 -0.69 3.74
CA THR A 744 -0.96 -1.90 2.92
C THR A 744 -2.45 -2.23 2.81
N PRO A 745 -3.04 -2.29 1.59
CA PRO A 745 -4.45 -2.64 1.46
C PRO A 745 -4.66 -4.11 1.84
N PRO A 746 -5.77 -4.47 2.49
CA PRO A 746 -6.15 -5.87 2.69
C PRO A 746 -6.75 -6.48 1.42
N ARG A 747 -6.62 -7.81 1.24
CA ARG A 747 -7.32 -8.56 0.18
C ARG A 747 -8.84 -8.53 0.38
N VAL A 748 -9.25 -8.79 1.63
CA VAL A 748 -10.64 -8.77 2.08
C VAL A 748 -10.75 -7.81 3.27
N LEU A 749 -11.66 -6.84 3.16
CA LEU A 749 -11.99 -5.86 4.20
C LEU A 749 -13.46 -6.02 4.59
N THR A 750 -13.77 -6.06 5.88
CA THR A 750 -15.18 -6.09 6.32
C THR A 750 -15.71 -4.68 6.61
N SER A 751 -17.03 -4.53 6.71
CA SER A 751 -17.67 -3.28 7.20
C SER A 751 -17.22 -2.87 8.61
N ASP A 752 -16.73 -3.81 9.42
CA ASP A 752 -16.16 -3.53 10.75
C ASP A 752 -14.72 -2.99 10.67
N GLY A 753 -14.15 -2.91 9.47
CA GLY A 753 -12.79 -2.45 9.24
C GLY A 753 -11.72 -3.51 9.44
N GLU A 754 -12.14 -4.76 9.60
CA GLU A 754 -11.23 -5.89 9.77
C GLU A 754 -10.59 -6.28 8.44
N SER A 755 -9.27 -6.36 8.46
CA SER A 755 -8.44 -6.92 7.41
C SER A 755 -8.35 -8.43 7.60
N VAL A 756 -8.98 -9.19 6.72
CA VAL A 756 -9.00 -10.66 6.80
C VAL A 756 -7.90 -11.22 5.91
N THR A 757 -6.90 -11.82 6.53
CA THR A 757 -5.79 -12.50 5.84
C THR A 757 -6.15 -13.97 5.61
N GLY A 758 -6.15 -14.41 4.35
CA GLY A 758 -6.19 -15.83 4.04
C GLY A 758 -4.82 -16.47 4.22
N SER A 759 -4.77 -17.79 4.21
CA SER A 759 -3.53 -18.56 4.38
C SER A 759 -3.37 -19.63 3.29
N TYR A 760 -2.13 -19.89 2.89
CA TYR A 760 -1.80 -21.08 2.09
C TYR A 760 -1.70 -22.31 3.01
N ARG A 761 -2.13 -23.48 2.51
CA ARG A 761 -1.91 -24.75 3.21
C ARG A 761 -0.41 -25.07 3.22
N ARG A 762 0.15 -25.34 4.41
CA ARG A 762 1.59 -25.61 4.62
C ARG A 762 2.00 -27.09 4.48
N GLU A 763 1.14 -27.97 3.99
CA GLU A 763 1.45 -29.40 3.90
C GLU A 763 2.62 -29.64 2.92
N GLY A 764 3.73 -30.19 3.41
CA GLY A 764 4.89 -30.57 2.60
C GLY A 764 5.93 -29.47 2.33
N VAL A 765 5.83 -28.30 2.97
CA VAL A 765 6.80 -27.20 2.81
C VAL A 765 7.87 -27.23 3.93
N PRO A 766 9.17 -27.03 3.63
CA PRO A 766 10.23 -26.96 4.65
C PRO A 766 10.01 -25.86 5.70
N GLU A 767 10.51 -26.10 6.92
CA GLU A 767 10.45 -25.11 8.00
C GLU A 767 11.30 -23.88 7.66
N GLY A 768 10.73 -22.68 7.83
CA GLY A 768 11.39 -21.41 7.49
C GLY A 768 11.27 -20.97 6.02
N ALA A 769 10.69 -21.78 5.14
CA ALA A 769 10.40 -21.37 3.77
C ALA A 769 9.22 -20.39 3.70
N LEU A 770 9.31 -19.46 2.75
CA LEU A 770 8.25 -18.50 2.45
C LEU A 770 7.27 -19.16 1.48
N VAL A 771 6.00 -19.23 1.87
CA VAL A 771 4.95 -19.91 1.09
C VAL A 771 4.26 -18.90 0.19
N GLY A 772 4.01 -19.30 -1.05
CA GLY A 772 3.17 -18.58 -1.99
C GLY A 772 2.35 -19.54 -2.83
N LEU A 773 1.99 -19.08 -4.02
CA LEU A 773 1.23 -19.83 -5.00
C LEU A 773 2.19 -20.36 -6.08
N PRO A 774 2.17 -21.68 -6.37
CA PRO A 774 2.91 -22.21 -7.50
C PRO A 774 2.31 -21.67 -8.79
N VAL A 775 3.15 -21.07 -9.63
CA VAL A 775 2.68 -20.39 -10.84
C VAL A 775 3.27 -21.01 -12.09
N SER A 776 4.59 -21.12 -12.13
CA SER A 776 5.32 -21.64 -13.29
C SER A 776 6.35 -22.62 -12.77
N ALA A 777 6.33 -23.83 -13.33
CA ALA A 777 7.10 -24.95 -12.83
C ALA A 777 8.62 -24.76 -13.01
N GLY A 778 9.38 -25.44 -12.17
CA GLY A 778 10.84 -25.44 -12.18
C GLY A 778 11.43 -25.02 -10.84
N THR A 779 12.72 -25.31 -10.68
CA THR A 779 13.48 -24.97 -9.47
C THR A 779 14.76 -24.27 -9.88
N VAL A 780 15.01 -23.10 -9.31
CA VAL A 780 16.23 -22.34 -9.59
C VAL A 780 16.79 -21.71 -8.33
N GLU A 781 18.12 -21.60 -8.30
CA GLU A 781 18.84 -20.85 -7.28
C GLU A 781 19.50 -19.65 -7.91
N GLY A 782 19.49 -18.53 -7.19
CA GLY A 782 20.06 -17.29 -7.69
C GLY A 782 20.18 -16.24 -6.60
N ARG A 783 20.72 -15.10 -6.97
CA ARG A 783 20.77 -13.91 -6.13
C ARG A 783 19.42 -13.19 -6.21
N ALA A 784 18.81 -12.92 -5.06
CA ALA A 784 17.59 -12.14 -4.99
C ALA A 784 17.87 -10.67 -5.31
N ARG A 785 17.10 -10.10 -6.25
CA ARG A 785 17.06 -8.67 -6.52
C ARG A 785 15.72 -8.11 -6.09
N VAL A 786 15.73 -7.32 -5.02
CA VAL A 786 14.51 -6.70 -4.49
C VAL A 786 14.29 -5.37 -5.19
N VAL A 787 13.42 -5.35 -6.20
CA VAL A 787 13.20 -4.19 -7.08
C VAL A 787 11.77 -3.68 -6.88
N ARG A 788 11.62 -2.40 -6.52
CA ARG A 788 10.31 -1.77 -6.34
C ARG A 788 9.86 -0.97 -7.55
N ASP A 789 10.80 -0.35 -8.25
CA ASP A 789 10.58 0.38 -9.49
C ASP A 789 11.42 -0.25 -10.59
N MET A 790 10.81 -0.44 -11.78
CA MET A 790 11.50 -0.95 -12.96
C MET A 790 12.68 -0.06 -13.36
N ALA A 791 12.63 1.24 -13.07
CA ALA A 791 13.74 2.15 -13.30
C ALA A 791 14.98 1.85 -12.45
N GLU A 792 14.83 1.06 -11.38
CA GLU A 792 15.91 0.60 -10.49
C GLU A 792 16.33 -0.85 -10.78
N ALA A 793 15.80 -1.46 -11.84
CA ALA A 793 16.02 -2.87 -12.19
C ALA A 793 17.41 -3.08 -12.81
N GLU A 794 18.46 -3.01 -12.01
CA GLU A 794 19.80 -3.46 -12.39
C GLU A 794 19.89 -4.97 -12.21
N LEU A 795 19.83 -5.75 -13.29
CA LEU A 795 19.81 -7.22 -13.22
C LEU A 795 21.07 -7.84 -13.81
N GLU A 796 21.45 -9.01 -13.29
CA GLU A 796 22.49 -9.88 -13.83
C GLU A 796 21.90 -11.23 -14.24
N ALA A 797 22.56 -11.91 -15.18
CA ALA A 797 22.16 -13.26 -15.57
C ALA A 797 22.19 -14.22 -14.36
N GLY A 798 21.06 -14.88 -14.08
CA GLY A 798 20.91 -15.74 -12.91
C GLY A 798 20.24 -15.08 -11.70
N ASP A 799 19.93 -13.77 -11.77
CA ASP A 799 19.20 -13.08 -10.71
C ASP A 799 17.74 -13.54 -10.62
N ILE A 800 17.19 -13.52 -9.40
CA ILE A 800 15.80 -13.82 -9.09
C ILE A 800 15.12 -12.51 -8.72
N LEU A 801 14.11 -12.10 -9.50
CA LEU A 801 13.37 -10.87 -9.25
C LEU A 801 12.42 -11.05 -8.07
N VAL A 802 12.54 -10.16 -7.08
CA VAL A 802 11.63 -10.06 -5.93
C VAL A 802 10.98 -8.68 -5.97
N THR A 803 9.67 -8.61 -6.16
CA THR A 803 8.93 -7.34 -6.21
C THR A 803 7.57 -7.43 -5.50
N ALA A 804 6.93 -6.31 -5.22
CA ALA A 804 5.61 -6.29 -4.59
C ALA A 804 4.53 -6.83 -5.55
N PHE A 805 4.53 -6.33 -6.78
CA PHE A 805 3.59 -6.72 -7.82
C PHE A 805 4.24 -6.60 -9.20
N THR A 806 3.63 -7.24 -10.18
CA THR A 806 4.00 -7.12 -11.59
C THR A 806 2.75 -6.88 -12.40
N ASP A 807 2.82 -5.98 -13.36
CA ASP A 807 1.79 -5.79 -14.38
C ASP A 807 2.40 -6.07 -15.77
N PRO A 808 1.64 -5.95 -16.88
CA PRO A 808 2.17 -6.21 -18.21
C PRO A 808 3.47 -5.48 -18.53
N SER A 809 3.68 -4.27 -18.00
CA SER A 809 4.85 -3.45 -18.27
C SER A 809 6.17 -4.05 -17.78
N TRP A 810 6.12 -5.01 -16.84
CA TRP A 810 7.30 -5.72 -16.34
C TRP A 810 7.78 -6.85 -17.26
N SER A 811 7.00 -7.20 -18.29
CA SER A 811 7.33 -8.26 -19.25
C SER A 811 8.76 -8.17 -19.82
N PRO A 812 9.29 -6.99 -20.20
CA PRO A 812 10.65 -6.89 -20.72
C PRO A 812 11.72 -7.25 -19.69
N VAL A 813 11.47 -7.00 -18.40
CA VAL A 813 12.38 -7.34 -17.29
C VAL A 813 12.52 -8.86 -17.16
N PHE A 814 11.46 -9.61 -17.43
CA PHE A 814 11.42 -11.06 -17.23
C PHE A 814 12.40 -11.80 -18.14
N LEU A 815 12.82 -11.18 -19.24
CA LEU A 815 13.77 -11.78 -20.17
C LEU A 815 15.23 -11.80 -19.65
N GLY A 816 15.53 -11.02 -18.62
CA GLY A 816 16.84 -10.92 -17.96
C GLY A 816 16.98 -11.71 -16.65
N ILE A 817 15.91 -12.36 -16.16
CA ILE A 817 15.88 -13.02 -14.84
C ILE A 817 15.82 -14.55 -14.96
N ALA A 818 16.17 -15.24 -13.89
CA ALA A 818 16.11 -16.69 -13.78
C ALA A 818 14.83 -17.20 -13.07
N ALA A 819 14.22 -16.40 -12.20
CA ALA A 819 12.92 -16.67 -11.58
C ALA A 819 12.23 -15.41 -11.07
N LEU A 820 10.94 -15.54 -10.77
CA LEU A 820 10.07 -14.48 -10.27
C LEU A 820 9.49 -14.82 -8.88
N VAL A 821 9.56 -13.86 -7.96
CA VAL A 821 8.87 -13.87 -6.66
C VAL A 821 8.08 -12.57 -6.49
N THR A 822 6.78 -12.65 -6.23
CA THR A 822 5.96 -11.45 -5.95
C THR A 822 5.13 -11.56 -4.67
N GLU A 823 4.90 -10.43 -3.98
CA GLU A 823 4.01 -10.38 -2.80
C GLU A 823 2.53 -10.54 -3.16
N VAL A 824 2.17 -10.05 -4.35
CA VAL A 824 0.81 -10.11 -4.87
C VAL A 824 0.82 -10.85 -6.21
N GLY A 825 -0.07 -11.84 -6.32
CA GLY A 825 -0.38 -12.48 -7.59
C GLY A 825 -1.29 -13.69 -7.42
N GLY A 826 -1.74 -14.21 -8.55
CA GLY A 826 -2.68 -15.32 -8.66
C GLY A 826 -2.37 -16.19 -9.87
N LEU A 827 -2.97 -17.37 -9.96
CA LEU A 827 -2.65 -18.36 -11.02
C LEU A 827 -2.86 -17.82 -12.43
N MET A 828 -3.79 -16.88 -12.61
CA MET A 828 -4.19 -16.37 -13.93
C MET A 828 -3.69 -14.96 -14.21
N THR A 829 -2.82 -14.45 -13.36
CA THR A 829 -2.38 -13.05 -13.40
C THR A 829 -1.30 -12.79 -14.46
N HIS A 830 -1.02 -11.51 -14.76
CA HIS A 830 -0.10 -11.14 -15.83
C HIS A 830 1.30 -11.71 -15.62
N GLY A 831 1.91 -11.44 -14.46
CA GLY A 831 3.23 -12.00 -14.12
C GLY A 831 3.25 -13.53 -14.19
N ALA A 832 2.15 -14.17 -13.80
CA ALA A 832 2.03 -15.63 -13.85
C ALA A 832 1.99 -16.20 -15.27
N VAL A 833 1.25 -15.55 -16.17
CA VAL A 833 1.14 -16.01 -17.55
C VAL A 833 2.39 -15.72 -18.34
N ILE A 834 3.01 -14.54 -18.16
CA ILE A 834 4.28 -14.24 -18.83
C ILE A 834 5.39 -15.16 -18.31
N ALA A 835 5.45 -15.43 -17.00
CA ALA A 835 6.40 -16.38 -16.46
C ALA A 835 6.26 -17.77 -17.09
N ARG A 836 5.03 -18.27 -17.26
CA ARG A 836 4.76 -19.53 -17.98
C ARG A 836 5.16 -19.46 -19.44
N GLU A 837 4.77 -18.40 -20.15
CA GLU A 837 5.07 -18.25 -21.58
C GLU A 837 6.56 -18.15 -21.88
N TYR A 838 7.35 -17.65 -20.93
CA TYR A 838 8.82 -17.62 -20.99
C TYR A 838 9.50 -18.82 -20.32
N GLY A 839 8.75 -19.74 -19.72
CA GLY A 839 9.31 -20.90 -19.00
C GLY A 839 10.10 -20.54 -17.74
N LEU A 840 9.81 -19.40 -17.11
CA LEU A 840 10.49 -18.89 -15.92
C LEU A 840 9.85 -19.47 -14.65
N PRO A 841 10.60 -20.17 -13.77
CA PRO A 841 10.07 -20.61 -12.48
C PRO A 841 9.54 -19.42 -11.67
N ALA A 842 8.33 -19.53 -11.13
CA ALA A 842 7.69 -18.42 -10.45
C ALA A 842 6.82 -18.84 -9.27
N VAL A 843 6.93 -18.07 -8.17
CA VAL A 843 6.08 -18.16 -6.98
C VAL A 843 5.51 -16.77 -6.68
N VAL A 844 4.19 -16.63 -6.66
CA VAL A 844 3.53 -15.33 -6.43
C VAL A 844 2.71 -15.36 -5.15
N GLY A 845 2.30 -14.19 -4.65
CA GLY A 845 1.49 -14.12 -3.44
C GLY A 845 2.27 -14.39 -2.15
N VAL A 846 3.60 -14.25 -2.18
CA VAL A 846 4.47 -14.50 -1.03
C VAL A 846 4.41 -13.28 -0.10
N ASP A 847 3.57 -13.36 0.94
CA ASP A 847 3.30 -12.22 1.81
C ASP A 847 4.58 -11.64 2.43
N GLY A 848 4.80 -10.34 2.25
CA GLY A 848 5.98 -9.62 2.76
C GLY A 848 7.33 -9.99 2.12
N ALA A 849 7.37 -10.64 0.95
CA ALA A 849 8.61 -11.05 0.28
C ALA A 849 9.66 -9.93 0.15
N THR A 850 9.26 -8.70 -0.18
CA THR A 850 10.19 -7.55 -0.36
C THR A 850 10.77 -7.03 0.96
N ARG A 851 10.22 -7.45 2.10
CA ARG A 851 10.71 -7.12 3.44
C ARG A 851 11.48 -8.28 4.07
N LEU A 852 11.05 -9.51 3.80
CA LEU A 852 11.62 -10.73 4.38
C LEU A 852 12.88 -11.18 3.63
N ILE A 853 12.95 -10.99 2.32
CA ILE A 853 14.13 -11.29 1.50
C ILE A 853 15.00 -10.03 1.43
N ARG A 854 16.29 -10.16 1.73
CA ARG A 854 17.24 -9.05 1.60
C ARG A 854 17.77 -8.97 0.17
N ASP A 855 17.92 -7.75 -0.37
CA ASP A 855 18.58 -7.58 -1.67
C ASP A 855 20.00 -8.17 -1.64
N GLY A 856 20.34 -8.93 -2.68
CA GLY A 856 21.59 -9.67 -2.81
C GLY A 856 21.64 -11.02 -2.10
N GLN A 857 20.64 -11.39 -1.30
CA GLN A 857 20.59 -12.69 -0.62
C GLN A 857 20.43 -13.83 -1.62
N ARG A 858 21.10 -14.98 -1.41
CA ARG A 858 20.82 -16.17 -2.20
C ARG A 858 19.49 -16.81 -1.78
N ILE A 859 18.65 -17.13 -2.75
CA ILE A 859 17.38 -17.82 -2.52
C ILE A 859 17.22 -18.98 -3.51
N ARG A 860 16.38 -19.95 -3.13
CA ARG A 860 15.94 -21.04 -4.00
C ARG A 860 14.43 -20.92 -4.21
N VAL A 861 13.99 -20.88 -5.46
CA VAL A 861 12.57 -20.77 -5.83
C VAL A 861 12.09 -22.10 -6.36
N HIS A 862 11.03 -22.63 -5.76
CA HIS A 862 10.34 -23.86 -6.15
C HIS A 862 9.00 -23.49 -6.78
N GLY A 863 8.98 -23.24 -8.09
CA GLY A 863 7.82 -22.72 -8.79
C GLY A 863 6.69 -23.74 -8.99
N GLY A 864 7.01 -25.04 -8.99
CA GLY A 864 6.02 -26.13 -9.07
C GLY A 864 5.30 -26.40 -7.75
N GLU A 865 6.00 -26.22 -6.64
CA GLU A 865 5.50 -26.48 -5.29
C GLU A 865 5.03 -25.22 -4.56
N GLY A 866 5.46 -24.03 -5.01
CA GLY A 866 4.93 -22.75 -4.53
C GLY A 866 5.61 -22.22 -3.27
N TYR A 867 6.92 -22.41 -3.11
CA TYR A 867 7.65 -21.85 -1.96
C TYR A 867 9.05 -21.35 -2.33
N VAL A 868 9.61 -20.52 -1.44
CA VAL A 868 10.94 -19.92 -1.55
C VAL A 868 11.75 -20.23 -0.30
N GLU A 869 12.95 -20.78 -0.48
CA GLU A 869 13.90 -21.02 0.61
C GLU A 869 14.91 -19.88 0.70
N LEU A 870 15.12 -19.39 1.92
CA LEU A 870 16.21 -18.46 2.22
C LEU A 870 17.48 -19.28 2.42
N LEU A 871 18.47 -19.09 1.53
CA LEU A 871 19.76 -19.77 1.66
C LEU A 871 20.69 -18.96 2.59
N PRO A 872 21.60 -19.63 3.31
CA PRO A 872 22.53 -19.00 4.24
C PRO A 872 23.55 -18.08 3.57
#